data_AF-A0A1I4DAG3-F1
#
_entry.id   AF-A0A1I4DAG3-F1
#
_cell.length_a   1.000
_cell.length_b   1.000
_cell.length_c   1.000
_cell.angle_alpha   90.00
_cell.angle_beta   90.00
_cell.angle_gamma   90.00
#
_symmetry.space_group_name_H-M   'P 1'
#
loop_
_entity.id
_entity.type
_entity.pdbx_description
1 polymer ?
#
loop_
_entity_poly.entity_id
_entity_poly.type
_entity_poly.pdbx_seq_one_letter_code
_entity_poly.pdbx_strand_id
1 'polypeptide(L)'
;MKSFYTDIFKQIMVFLSLMISFSSCKDLLSVDNYFSDELKLDSVFAQTRYVEAYMWGAASLFPDEGNLLQNQHTPGPLATDEAFTSFLTLHGYNGMRFVLGEVTANNMHSFGGVWGNMYKIIRKCNTILARIDEAADMTTRERFNIIGYTRFMRGYAYYNLLMDFGPPIILGDEIIESNASLPEYDRPRSTYDEAVEYICNELEAAAEHLPYTVPLMEFGRPTKGAAYGLIARIRLIHASPLYNGGDVARTYFGNWKRSADGAQYVSQIYDEKRWALAAAAAKRVMELQVSGAPMYRLFTVQSDSETSTLPEGVTSDPDYYKEWPDGAAGIDPYRSYSEMFNGEAVIPVNPEYVWGRKSGAITANTQMVFPQRLDGWNGMCITQKVVDAYSMIDGRSINNSSDRYPYSETGFSTNVQTFSGYRLNAGVHNMYVSREPRFYASVGFSECFWPMSSSTSSGYYNQTITYYYNSPNGKGGVSSPQDYPITGYVIKKFVHPSDAWGGTNARRMDKGFPIIRYAEILLSYAEALNNLTSNHTIEMGGQSMVLSRDMSEIRKAFNQVRYRAGLPGITGTEDASRIQQLIEDERFIEFLFENRRYYDVRRWGIYEEVESVPIRGMNVEGTKEVFYTRVIPNTARIGSRIVNKRLNWLPIPLNEVRLLPSLDQNPGWED
;
A
#
# COMPACT_ATOMS: atom_id res chain seq x y z
N MET A 1 -48.77 -40.82 30.43
CA MET A 1 -47.39 -41.06 29.95
C MET A 1 -46.89 -40.01 28.97
N LYS A 2 -47.65 -39.54 27.96
CA LYS A 2 -47.18 -38.52 27.00
C LYS A 2 -46.92 -37.11 27.57
N SER A 3 -47.61 -36.69 28.64
CA SER A 3 -47.41 -35.36 29.26
C SER A 3 -46.14 -35.26 30.12
N PHE A 4 -45.68 -36.37 30.71
CA PHE A 4 -44.50 -36.40 31.58
C PHE A 4 -43.18 -36.27 30.82
N TYR A 5 -43.13 -36.79 29.57
CA TYR A 5 -41.95 -36.67 28.71
C TYR A 5 -41.78 -35.28 28.11
N THR A 6 -42.86 -34.54 27.88
CA THR A 6 -42.79 -33.17 27.34
C THR A 6 -42.21 -32.15 28.33
N ASP A 7 -42.43 -32.35 29.63
CA ASP A 7 -41.91 -31.42 30.66
C ASP A 7 -40.44 -31.70 31.00
N ILE A 8 -40.01 -32.98 30.97
CA ILE A 8 -38.59 -33.35 31.11
C ILE A 8 -37.77 -32.88 29.90
N PHE A 9 -38.32 -32.94 28.69
CA PHE A 9 -37.63 -32.46 27.48
C PHE A 9 -37.48 -30.92 27.47
N LYS A 10 -38.46 -30.19 28.01
CA LYS A 10 -38.36 -28.73 28.19
C LYS A 10 -37.35 -28.35 29.27
N GLN A 11 -37.28 -29.08 30.39
CA GLN A 11 -36.29 -28.81 31.43
C GLN A 11 -34.85 -29.15 30.98
N ILE A 12 -34.66 -30.21 30.18
CA ILE A 12 -33.35 -30.56 29.60
C ILE A 12 -32.91 -29.53 28.55
N MET A 13 -33.82 -28.98 27.75
CA MET A 13 -33.49 -27.90 26.80
C MET A 13 -33.16 -26.56 27.49
N VAL A 14 -33.81 -26.24 28.62
CA VAL A 14 -33.49 -25.05 29.43
C VAL A 14 -32.16 -25.22 30.18
N PHE A 15 -31.76 -26.44 30.53
CA PHE A 15 -30.46 -26.71 31.16
C PHE A 15 -29.30 -26.80 30.15
N LEU A 16 -29.55 -27.27 28.91
CA LEU A 16 -28.53 -27.27 27.84
C LEU A 16 -28.26 -25.87 27.27
N SER A 17 -29.23 -24.96 27.36
CA SER A 17 -29.08 -23.56 26.91
C SER A 17 -28.36 -22.67 27.94
N LEU A 18 -28.23 -23.10 29.20
CA LEU A 18 -27.46 -22.40 30.24
C LEU A 18 -25.99 -22.85 30.37
N MET A 19 -25.55 -23.90 29.65
CA MET A 19 -24.17 -24.43 29.73
C MET A 19 -23.25 -24.02 28.55
N ILE A 20 -23.70 -23.18 27.62
CA ILE A 20 -22.85 -22.64 26.53
C ILE A 20 -22.20 -21.30 26.91
N SER A 21 -22.35 -20.85 28.16
CA SER A 21 -21.91 -19.52 28.59
C SER A 21 -20.57 -19.52 29.35
N PHE A 22 -19.53 -20.22 28.89
CA PHE A 22 -18.15 -19.94 29.32
C PHE A 22 -17.11 -20.45 28.30
N SER A 23 -16.81 -19.62 27.30
CA SER A 23 -15.45 -19.47 26.73
C SER A 23 -15.41 -18.38 25.66
N SER A 24 -14.37 -17.54 25.72
CA SER A 24 -13.93 -16.54 24.74
C SER A 24 -14.51 -15.12 24.90
N CYS A 25 -13.70 -14.22 25.47
CA CYS A 25 -13.81 -12.77 25.35
C CYS A 25 -13.79 -12.35 23.86
N LYS A 26 -14.96 -12.26 23.23
CA LYS A 26 -15.18 -11.53 21.97
C LYS A 26 -16.18 -10.37 22.11
N ASP A 27 -16.86 -10.26 23.26
CA ASP A 27 -17.93 -9.29 23.49
C ASP A 27 -17.47 -7.90 23.98
N LEU A 28 -16.21 -7.53 23.79
CA LEU A 28 -15.80 -6.12 23.88
C LEU A 28 -15.86 -5.38 22.53
N LEU A 29 -16.09 -6.12 21.44
CA LEU A 29 -16.12 -5.60 20.06
C LEU A 29 -17.53 -5.65 19.43
N SER A 30 -18.53 -6.14 20.14
CA SER A 30 -19.94 -6.19 19.68
C SER A 30 -20.77 -5.00 20.16
N VAL A 31 -20.12 -3.94 20.67
CA VAL A 31 -20.81 -2.74 21.15
C VAL A 31 -21.02 -1.68 20.06
N ASP A 32 -21.04 -2.10 18.80
CA ASP A 32 -21.21 -1.20 17.65
C ASP A 32 -22.65 -0.71 17.46
N ASN A 33 -23.64 -1.26 18.18
CA ASN A 33 -25.03 -0.77 18.16
C ASN A 33 -25.55 -0.28 19.53
N TYR A 34 -24.72 -0.25 20.57
CA TYR A 34 -25.12 0.25 21.91
C TYR A 34 -24.43 1.57 22.30
N PHE A 35 -23.39 2.00 21.56
CA PHE A 35 -22.62 3.19 21.89
C PHE A 35 -22.98 4.45 21.09
N SER A 36 -23.66 4.34 19.95
CA SER A 36 -23.83 5.48 19.02
C SER A 36 -24.93 6.47 19.40
N ASP A 37 -26.02 6.02 20.05
CA ASP A 37 -27.24 6.86 20.13
C ASP A 37 -27.74 7.22 21.54
N GLU A 38 -27.20 6.64 22.63
CA GLU A 38 -27.75 6.89 23.98
C GLU A 38 -26.76 7.31 25.09
N LEU A 39 -25.44 7.29 24.86
CA LEU A 39 -24.52 7.98 25.77
C LEU A 39 -24.51 9.46 25.40
N LYS A 40 -25.13 10.29 26.26
CA LYS A 40 -24.83 11.72 26.29
C LYS A 40 -23.31 11.87 26.28
N LEU A 41 -22.78 12.81 25.49
CA LEU A 41 -21.34 13.03 25.36
C LEU A 41 -20.64 13.13 26.74
N ASP A 42 -21.35 13.66 27.74
CA ASP A 42 -20.88 13.75 29.13
C ASP A 42 -20.64 12.39 29.80
N SER A 43 -21.42 11.36 29.48
CA SER A 43 -21.23 10.00 29.99
C SER A 43 -19.94 9.35 29.46
N VAL A 44 -19.44 9.79 28.29
CA VAL A 44 -18.18 9.29 27.72
C VAL A 44 -16.98 9.69 28.59
N PHE A 45 -17.01 10.89 29.16
CA PHE A 45 -15.92 11.44 29.95
C PHE A 45 -16.05 11.16 31.45
N ALA A 46 -17.04 10.36 31.86
CA ALA A 46 -17.24 9.97 33.25
C ALA A 46 -16.22 8.93 33.76
N GLN A 47 -15.67 8.09 32.86
CA GLN A 47 -14.71 7.03 33.22
C GLN A 47 -13.70 6.81 32.09
N THR A 48 -12.46 6.48 32.47
CA THR A 48 -11.32 6.25 31.56
C THR A 48 -11.62 5.22 30.49
N ARG A 49 -12.28 4.12 30.86
CA ARG A 49 -12.68 3.06 29.92
C ARG A 49 -13.59 3.58 28.81
N TYR A 50 -14.49 4.52 29.09
CA TYR A 50 -15.39 5.07 28.09
C TYR A 50 -14.68 6.04 27.16
N VAL A 51 -13.72 6.83 27.68
CA VAL A 51 -12.83 7.66 26.85
C VAL A 51 -12.02 6.79 25.90
N GLU A 52 -11.43 5.69 26.39
CA GLU A 52 -10.67 4.75 25.55
C GLU A 52 -11.56 4.10 24.48
N ALA A 53 -12.77 3.65 24.84
CA ALA A 53 -13.72 3.09 23.88
C ALA A 53 -14.12 4.12 22.80
N TYR A 54 -14.31 5.39 23.18
CA TYR A 54 -14.63 6.47 22.24
C TYR A 54 -13.46 6.78 21.29
N MET A 55 -12.22 6.73 21.79
CA MET A 55 -11.00 6.85 20.99
C MET A 55 -10.89 5.72 19.96
N TRP A 56 -11.05 4.45 20.37
CA TRP A 56 -11.00 3.33 19.42
C TRP A 56 -12.20 3.33 18.46
N GLY A 57 -13.35 3.86 18.86
CA GLY A 57 -14.47 4.15 17.97
C GLY A 57 -14.21 5.28 16.96
N ALA A 58 -13.22 6.14 17.18
CA ALA A 58 -12.71 7.04 16.14
C ALA A 58 -11.83 6.25 15.15
N ALA A 59 -10.97 5.36 15.65
CA ALA A 59 -10.10 4.54 14.81
C ALA A 59 -10.86 3.62 13.86
N SER A 60 -12.04 3.12 14.24
CA SER A 60 -12.86 2.24 13.38
C SER A 60 -13.44 2.93 12.13
N LEU A 61 -13.41 4.27 12.07
CA LEU A 61 -13.81 5.03 10.89
C LEU A 61 -12.71 5.08 9.82
N PHE A 62 -11.46 4.70 10.13
CA PHE A 62 -10.42 4.56 9.13
C PHE A 62 -10.70 3.36 8.22
N PRO A 63 -10.49 3.50 6.91
CA PRO A 63 -10.64 2.40 5.97
C PRO A 63 -9.55 1.33 6.16
N ASP A 64 -9.77 0.14 5.62
CA ASP A 64 -8.70 -0.85 5.47
C ASP A 64 -7.72 -0.41 4.38
N GLU A 65 -6.49 -0.06 4.76
CA GLU A 65 -5.41 0.35 3.87
C GLU A 65 -5.07 -0.72 2.82
N GLY A 66 -5.29 -2.00 3.14
CA GLY A 66 -5.11 -3.12 2.22
C GLY A 66 -6.26 -3.30 1.23
N ASN A 67 -7.37 -2.58 1.39
CA ASN A 67 -8.45 -2.61 0.39
C ASN A 67 -8.10 -1.69 -0.78
N LEU A 68 -7.43 -2.24 -1.80
CA LEU A 68 -6.88 -1.48 -2.92
C LEU A 68 -7.69 -1.56 -4.22
N LEU A 69 -8.66 -2.47 -4.32
CA LEU A 69 -9.20 -2.91 -5.61
C LEU A 69 -10.69 -2.72 -5.78
N GLN A 70 -11.48 -3.08 -4.76
CA GLN A 70 -12.95 -3.03 -4.81
C GLN A 70 -13.49 -2.25 -3.62
N ASN A 71 -14.32 -1.24 -3.88
CA ASN A 71 -14.81 -0.29 -2.88
C ASN A 71 -13.68 0.35 -2.05
N GLN A 72 -12.51 0.48 -2.65
CA GLN A 72 -11.35 1.11 -2.06
C GLN A 72 -11.57 2.61 -1.84
N HIS A 73 -10.78 3.18 -0.94
CA HIS A 73 -10.87 4.58 -0.49
C HIS A 73 -9.83 5.49 -1.16
N THR A 74 -8.81 4.91 -1.80
CA THR A 74 -7.81 5.60 -2.62
C THR A 74 -7.94 5.19 -4.09
N PRO A 75 -7.42 5.95 -5.07
CA PRO A 75 -7.48 5.54 -6.47
C PRO A 75 -6.82 4.18 -6.76
N GLY A 76 -5.75 3.81 -6.04
CA GLY A 76 -5.19 2.46 -6.06
C GLY A 76 -4.53 2.04 -7.38
N PRO A 77 -4.07 0.78 -7.49
CA PRO A 77 -3.35 0.27 -8.67
C PRO A 77 -4.14 0.37 -9.98
N LEU A 78 -5.47 0.24 -9.95
CA LEU A 78 -6.31 0.34 -11.15
C LEU A 78 -6.38 1.75 -11.75
N ALA A 79 -5.99 2.77 -10.98
CA ALA A 79 -5.82 4.14 -11.45
C ALA A 79 -4.41 4.44 -11.98
N THR A 80 -3.59 3.40 -12.19
CA THR A 80 -2.18 3.53 -12.60
C THR A 80 -1.82 2.63 -13.78
N ASP A 81 -0.55 2.69 -14.21
CA ASP A 81 0.09 1.81 -15.19
C ASP A 81 0.45 0.40 -14.66
N GLU A 82 0.22 0.11 -13.37
CA GLU A 82 0.46 -1.22 -12.79
C GLU A 82 -0.55 -2.27 -13.26
N ALA A 83 -1.83 -1.87 -13.35
CA ALA A 83 -2.93 -2.81 -13.40
C ALA A 83 -4.05 -2.42 -14.35
N PHE A 84 -4.75 -3.43 -14.85
CA PHE A 84 -5.98 -3.27 -15.60
C PHE A 84 -6.94 -4.43 -15.30
N THR A 85 -8.23 -4.22 -15.47
CA THR A 85 -9.23 -5.27 -15.27
C THR A 85 -10.35 -5.22 -16.31
N SER A 86 -10.82 -6.40 -16.69
CA SER A 86 -12.03 -6.61 -17.50
C SER A 86 -13.31 -6.46 -16.67
N PHE A 87 -13.25 -6.45 -15.34
CA PHE A 87 -14.43 -6.32 -14.49
C PHE A 87 -15.15 -4.98 -14.69
N LEU A 88 -16.49 -5.01 -14.59
CA LEU A 88 -17.31 -3.82 -14.80
C LEU A 88 -17.17 -2.86 -13.63
N THR A 89 -16.98 -1.57 -13.91
CA THR A 89 -16.81 -0.53 -12.89
C THR A 89 -17.98 -0.43 -11.92
N LEU A 90 -19.18 -0.81 -12.37
CA LEU A 90 -20.40 -0.85 -11.55
C LEU A 90 -20.28 -1.73 -10.30
N HIS A 91 -19.35 -2.68 -10.27
CA HIS A 91 -19.06 -3.55 -9.12
C HIS A 91 -18.08 -2.93 -8.11
N GLY A 92 -17.85 -1.62 -8.16
CA GLY A 92 -17.07 -0.91 -7.13
C GLY A 92 -15.58 -0.76 -7.43
N TYR A 93 -15.14 -0.95 -8.69
CA TYR A 93 -13.74 -0.73 -9.09
C TYR A 93 -13.45 0.77 -9.30
N ASN A 94 -13.50 1.56 -8.23
CA ASN A 94 -13.50 3.02 -8.33
C ASN A 94 -12.18 3.65 -8.84
N GLY A 95 -11.04 2.95 -8.77
CA GLY A 95 -9.79 3.39 -9.38
C GLY A 95 -9.90 3.41 -10.89
N MET A 96 -10.58 2.40 -11.45
CA MET A 96 -10.89 2.37 -12.87
C MET A 96 -11.91 3.43 -13.24
N ARG A 97 -12.94 3.67 -12.41
CA ARG A 97 -13.90 4.78 -12.59
C ARG A 97 -13.20 6.13 -12.66
N PHE A 98 -12.23 6.34 -11.78
CA PHE A 98 -11.51 7.60 -11.66
C PHE A 98 -10.80 7.95 -12.98
N VAL A 99 -10.04 7.01 -13.53
CA VAL A 99 -9.32 7.23 -14.78
C VAL A 99 -10.17 7.02 -16.04
N LEU A 100 -11.45 6.61 -15.92
CA LEU A 100 -12.43 6.64 -17.01
C LEU A 100 -13.28 7.92 -16.99
N GLY A 101 -13.07 8.81 -16.03
CA GLY A 101 -13.86 10.04 -15.87
C GLY A 101 -15.28 9.81 -15.35
N GLU A 102 -15.56 8.64 -14.77
CA GLU A 102 -16.87 8.32 -14.15
C GLU A 102 -17.02 8.93 -12.74
N VAL A 103 -15.90 9.35 -12.12
CA VAL A 103 -15.89 10.06 -10.83
C VAL A 103 -16.04 11.56 -11.08
N THR A 104 -17.01 12.20 -10.42
CA THR A 104 -17.22 13.66 -10.43
C THR A 104 -17.38 14.19 -9.00
N ALA A 105 -17.34 15.51 -8.82
CA ALA A 105 -17.55 16.12 -7.50
C ALA A 105 -18.95 15.83 -6.92
N ASN A 106 -19.94 15.64 -7.80
CA ASN A 106 -21.31 15.28 -7.41
C ASN A 106 -21.51 13.76 -7.19
N ASN A 107 -20.67 12.92 -7.81
CA ASN A 107 -20.74 11.46 -7.67
C ASN A 107 -19.34 10.88 -7.50
N MET A 108 -18.92 10.80 -6.24
CA MET A 108 -17.61 10.29 -5.86
C MET A 108 -17.58 8.79 -5.54
N HIS A 109 -18.72 8.10 -5.63
CA HIS A 109 -18.85 6.69 -5.26
C HIS A 109 -18.24 6.39 -3.87
N SER A 110 -17.40 5.36 -3.71
CA SER A 110 -16.80 5.02 -2.40
C SER A 110 -15.87 6.12 -1.85
N PHE A 111 -15.35 7.00 -2.71
CA PHE A 111 -14.47 8.09 -2.29
C PHE A 111 -15.23 9.20 -1.54
N GLY A 112 -16.53 9.36 -1.80
CA GLY A 112 -17.32 10.48 -1.25
C GLY A 112 -17.44 10.49 0.27
N GLY A 113 -17.36 9.32 0.90
CA GLY A 113 -17.41 9.21 2.36
C GLY A 113 -16.10 9.56 3.07
N VAL A 114 -14.97 9.56 2.36
CA VAL A 114 -13.64 9.68 2.97
C VAL A 114 -13.45 11.05 3.61
N TRP A 115 -13.73 12.13 2.87
CA TRP A 115 -13.63 13.50 3.37
C TRP A 115 -14.38 13.71 4.69
N GLY A 116 -15.69 13.41 4.69
CA GLY A 116 -16.53 13.57 5.88
C GLY A 116 -16.12 12.64 7.04
N ASN A 117 -15.67 11.42 6.75
CA ASN A 117 -15.19 10.51 7.80
C ASN A 117 -13.91 11.02 8.46
N MET A 118 -12.96 11.58 7.70
CA MET A 118 -11.74 12.15 8.28
C MET A 118 -12.05 13.32 9.22
N TYR A 119 -12.97 14.22 8.85
CA TYR A 119 -13.39 15.32 9.76
C TYR A 119 -14.19 14.84 10.97
N LYS A 120 -14.97 13.75 10.85
CA LYS A 120 -15.60 13.11 12.03
C LYS A 120 -14.55 12.57 13.01
N ILE A 121 -13.47 11.96 12.50
CA ILE A 121 -12.35 11.51 13.32
C ILE A 121 -11.67 12.70 13.99
N ILE A 122 -11.35 13.75 13.23
CA ILE A 122 -10.73 14.97 13.76
C ILE A 122 -11.58 15.58 14.89
N ARG A 123 -12.90 15.69 14.69
CA ARG A 123 -13.82 16.19 15.72
C ARG A 123 -13.78 15.31 16.98
N LYS A 124 -13.84 13.98 16.84
CA LYS A 124 -13.72 13.04 17.96
C LYS A 124 -12.40 13.23 18.71
N CYS A 125 -11.28 13.37 17.98
CA CYS A 125 -9.97 13.64 18.57
C CYS A 125 -9.95 14.96 19.35
N ASN A 126 -10.47 16.04 18.77
CA ASN A 126 -10.53 17.35 19.45
C ASN A 126 -11.38 17.29 20.72
N THR A 127 -12.53 16.60 20.67
CA THR A 127 -13.38 16.39 21.85
C THR A 127 -12.65 15.59 22.94
N ILE A 128 -11.91 14.54 22.58
CA ILE A 128 -11.11 13.77 23.54
C ILE A 128 -10.06 14.68 24.18
N LEU A 129 -9.25 15.37 23.38
CA LEU A 129 -8.15 16.20 23.88
C LEU A 129 -8.63 17.33 24.80
N ALA A 130 -9.81 17.89 24.54
CA ALA A 130 -10.37 18.97 25.34
C ALA A 130 -10.98 18.50 26.67
N ARG A 131 -11.52 17.27 26.72
CA ARG A 131 -12.31 16.77 27.86
C ARG A 131 -11.66 15.61 28.62
N ILE A 132 -10.47 15.15 28.19
CA ILE A 132 -9.80 13.98 28.77
C ILE A 132 -9.61 14.09 30.30
N ASP A 133 -9.41 15.31 30.81
CA ASP A 133 -9.16 15.58 32.23
C ASP A 133 -10.44 15.51 33.10
N GLU A 134 -11.63 15.34 32.51
CA GLU A 134 -12.89 15.14 33.25
C GLU A 134 -13.03 13.72 33.84
N ALA A 135 -12.34 12.74 33.29
CA ALA A 135 -12.37 11.35 33.77
C ALA A 135 -11.49 11.20 35.02
N ALA A 136 -12.12 11.34 36.19
CA ALA A 136 -11.42 11.38 37.48
C ALA A 136 -10.67 10.09 37.87
N ASP A 137 -10.99 8.95 37.25
CA ASP A 137 -10.33 7.65 37.49
C ASP A 137 -9.04 7.45 36.64
N MET A 138 -8.68 8.40 35.77
CA MET A 138 -7.60 8.25 34.81
C MET A 138 -6.21 8.37 35.45
N THR A 139 -5.37 7.36 35.27
CA THR A 139 -3.95 7.46 35.66
C THR A 139 -3.16 8.32 34.66
N THR A 140 -2.06 8.91 35.11
CA THR A 140 -1.14 9.67 34.24
C THR A 140 -0.65 8.85 33.04
N ARG A 141 -0.42 7.54 33.22
CA ARG A 141 0.02 6.65 32.14
C ARG A 141 -1.06 6.44 31.09
N GLU A 142 -2.30 6.17 31.53
CA GLU A 142 -3.44 6.02 30.62
C GLU A 142 -3.70 7.32 29.86
N ARG A 143 -3.64 8.47 30.56
CA ARG A 143 -3.76 9.79 29.95
C ARG A 143 -2.78 9.99 28.81
N PHE A 144 -1.48 9.75 29.05
CA PHE A 144 -0.48 9.91 27.98
C PHE A 144 -0.69 8.93 26.83
N ASN A 145 -1.04 7.67 27.12
CA ASN A 145 -1.36 6.70 26.07
C ASN A 145 -2.53 7.16 25.19
N ILE A 146 -3.63 7.61 25.80
CA ILE A 146 -4.81 8.11 25.08
C ILE A 146 -4.45 9.35 24.26
N ILE A 147 -3.67 10.29 24.80
CA ILE A 147 -3.20 11.47 24.06
C ILE A 147 -2.34 11.06 22.87
N GLY A 148 -1.38 10.15 23.05
CA GLY A 148 -0.50 9.68 21.98
C GLY A 148 -1.26 9.07 20.81
N TYR A 149 -2.18 8.15 21.10
CA TYR A 149 -3.03 7.53 20.08
C TYR A 149 -3.99 8.55 19.45
N THR A 150 -4.59 9.45 20.25
CA THR A 150 -5.54 10.45 19.74
C THR A 150 -4.88 11.45 18.79
N ARG A 151 -3.69 11.96 19.13
CA ARG A 151 -2.90 12.84 18.24
C ARG A 151 -2.44 12.11 16.99
N PHE A 152 -2.03 10.84 17.11
CA PHE A 152 -1.70 10.05 15.93
C PHE A 152 -2.90 9.92 14.99
N MET A 153 -4.09 9.60 15.52
CA MET A 153 -5.31 9.50 14.72
C MET A 153 -5.65 10.83 14.04
N ARG A 154 -5.50 11.96 14.74
CA ARG A 154 -5.74 13.29 14.15
C ARG A 154 -4.74 13.59 13.03
N GLY A 155 -3.45 13.37 13.27
CA GLY A 155 -2.40 13.51 12.24
C GLY A 155 -2.61 12.58 11.04
N TYR A 156 -3.02 11.34 11.27
CA TYR A 156 -3.30 10.36 10.21
C TYR A 156 -4.56 10.70 9.40
N ALA A 157 -5.60 11.24 10.04
CA ALA A 157 -6.79 11.73 9.33
C ALA A 157 -6.43 12.89 8.38
N TYR A 158 -5.62 13.85 8.85
CA TYR A 158 -5.11 14.92 8.01
C TYR A 158 -4.18 14.44 6.90
N TYR A 159 -3.34 13.43 7.17
CA TYR A 159 -2.53 12.77 6.14
C TYR A 159 -3.40 12.19 5.02
N ASN A 160 -4.47 11.47 5.34
CA ASN A 160 -5.38 10.91 4.33
C ASN A 160 -6.07 12.02 3.51
N LEU A 161 -6.50 13.10 4.16
CA LEU A 161 -7.05 14.26 3.44
C LEU A 161 -6.02 14.87 2.48
N LEU A 162 -4.80 15.12 2.94
CA LEU A 162 -3.74 15.73 2.12
C LEU A 162 -3.37 14.86 0.92
N MET A 163 -3.22 13.55 1.14
CA MET A 163 -2.78 12.62 0.11
C MET A 163 -3.80 12.45 -1.01
N ASP A 164 -5.09 12.39 -0.68
CA ASP A 164 -6.13 12.07 -1.66
C ASP A 164 -6.86 13.32 -2.18
N PHE A 165 -7.06 14.34 -1.35
CA PHE A 165 -7.84 15.55 -1.67
C PHE A 165 -7.00 16.84 -1.74
N GLY A 166 -5.70 16.78 -1.45
CA GLY A 166 -4.85 17.96 -1.37
C GLY A 166 -5.04 18.74 -0.06
N PRO A 167 -4.54 19.98 0.04
CA PRO A 167 -4.52 20.75 1.28
C PRO A 167 -5.89 20.82 1.99
N PRO A 168 -6.03 20.38 3.26
CA PRO A 168 -7.29 20.34 3.99
C PRO A 168 -7.61 21.64 4.73
N ILE A 169 -8.77 21.72 5.39
CA ILE A 169 -9.07 22.73 6.42
C ILE A 169 -8.45 22.28 7.73
N ILE A 170 -7.58 23.09 8.32
CA ILE A 170 -6.97 22.82 9.62
C ILE A 170 -7.84 23.45 10.71
N LEU A 171 -8.34 22.63 11.64
CA LEU A 171 -9.15 23.07 12.77
C LEU A 171 -8.34 23.29 14.05
N GLY A 172 -7.12 22.74 14.13
CA GLY A 172 -6.36 22.73 15.37
C GLY A 172 -7.14 22.01 16.47
N ASP A 173 -7.25 22.67 17.62
CA ASP A 173 -7.98 22.18 18.80
C ASP A 173 -9.43 22.69 18.86
N GLU A 174 -9.90 23.37 17.81
CA GLU A 174 -11.27 23.90 17.77
C GLU A 174 -12.31 22.77 17.74
N ILE A 175 -13.36 22.91 18.57
CA ILE A 175 -14.50 21.99 18.59
C ILE A 175 -15.71 22.73 18.03
N ILE A 176 -16.16 22.30 16.86
CA ILE A 176 -17.36 22.87 16.24
C ILE A 176 -18.57 22.01 16.64
N GLU A 177 -19.60 22.67 17.16
CA GLU A 177 -20.88 22.03 17.45
C GLU A 177 -21.60 21.64 16.16
N SER A 178 -22.27 20.49 16.13
CA SER A 178 -22.94 19.98 14.92
C SER A 178 -24.10 20.85 14.43
N ASN A 179 -24.60 21.74 15.27
CA ASN A 179 -25.66 22.71 15.00
C ASN A 179 -25.15 24.15 14.92
N ALA A 180 -23.84 24.36 14.80
CA ALA A 180 -23.26 25.68 14.58
C ALA A 180 -23.83 26.34 13.31
N SER A 181 -23.77 27.65 13.24
CA SER A 181 -24.18 28.41 12.06
C SER A 181 -23.18 28.24 10.91
N LEU A 182 -23.63 28.39 9.67
CA LEU A 182 -22.76 28.28 8.48
C LEU A 182 -21.50 29.18 8.55
N PRO A 183 -21.57 30.44 9.01
CA PRO A 183 -20.39 31.27 9.17
C PRO A 183 -19.35 30.71 10.16
N GLU A 184 -19.77 29.89 11.14
CA GLU A 184 -18.85 29.24 12.08
C GLU A 184 -18.17 27.99 11.48
N TYR A 185 -18.73 27.45 10.39
CA TYR A 185 -18.09 26.38 9.62
C TYR A 185 -17.15 26.90 8.54
N ASP A 186 -17.42 28.09 8.01
CA ASP A 186 -16.69 28.64 6.86
C ASP A 186 -15.23 28.94 7.21
N ARG A 187 -14.33 28.13 6.65
CA ARG A 187 -12.89 28.25 6.81
C ARG A 187 -12.23 27.97 5.47
N PRO A 188 -11.22 28.77 5.07
CA PRO A 188 -10.47 28.45 3.88
C PRO A 188 -9.57 27.23 4.14
N ARG A 189 -9.17 26.59 3.04
CA ARG A 189 -8.20 25.49 3.10
C ARG A 189 -6.81 26.03 3.47
N SER A 190 -6.02 25.18 4.11
CA SER A 190 -4.59 25.41 4.30
C SER A 190 -3.85 25.36 2.97
N THR A 191 -2.62 25.86 2.93
CA THR A 191 -1.65 25.54 1.88
C THR A 191 -1.07 24.14 2.11
N TYR A 192 -0.43 23.58 1.08
CA TYR A 192 0.24 22.29 1.18
C TYR A 192 1.34 22.29 2.25
N ASP A 193 2.09 23.39 2.35
CA ASP A 193 3.14 23.55 3.35
C ASP A 193 2.57 23.60 4.77
N GLU A 194 1.51 24.40 5.00
CA GLU A 194 0.79 24.46 6.28
C GLU A 194 0.26 23.08 6.70
N ALA A 195 -0.29 22.32 5.75
CA ALA A 195 -0.82 20.98 5.99
C ALA A 195 0.29 19.99 6.38
N VAL A 196 1.41 19.97 5.65
CA VAL A 196 2.54 19.09 5.93
C VAL A 196 3.12 19.39 7.32
N GLU A 197 3.34 20.66 7.65
CA GLU A 197 3.87 21.04 8.96
C GLU A 197 2.91 20.65 10.09
N TYR A 198 1.60 20.89 9.92
CA TYR A 198 0.61 20.51 10.92
C TYR A 198 0.59 18.99 11.16
N ILE A 199 0.57 18.19 10.08
CA ILE A 199 0.60 16.72 10.17
C ILE A 199 1.88 16.25 10.87
N CYS A 200 3.04 16.78 10.48
CA CYS A 200 4.30 16.40 11.09
C CYS A 200 4.31 16.73 12.59
N ASN A 201 3.86 17.92 12.97
CA ASN A 201 3.82 18.33 14.38
C ASN A 201 2.87 17.46 15.21
N GLU A 202 1.70 17.09 14.67
CA GLU A 202 0.79 16.16 15.34
C GLU A 202 1.42 14.77 15.55
N LEU A 203 2.13 14.26 14.54
CA LEU A 203 2.79 12.97 14.62
C LEU A 203 4.02 12.99 15.54
N GLU A 204 4.77 14.10 15.59
CA GLU A 204 5.85 14.29 16.57
C GLU A 204 5.30 14.29 18.01
N ALA A 205 4.25 15.08 18.26
CA ALA A 205 3.60 15.13 19.57
C ALA A 205 2.99 13.77 19.96
N ALA A 206 2.46 13.01 18.99
CA ALA A 206 2.01 11.65 19.24
C ALA A 206 3.17 10.72 19.62
N ALA A 207 4.29 10.80 18.89
CA ALA A 207 5.46 9.95 19.10
C ALA A 207 6.06 10.07 20.51
N GLU A 208 5.92 11.22 21.18
CA GLU A 208 6.35 11.41 22.57
C GLU A 208 5.67 10.45 23.55
N HIS A 209 4.45 10.01 23.25
CA HIS A 209 3.64 9.15 24.14
C HIS A 209 3.34 7.77 23.57
N LEU A 210 3.56 7.54 22.27
CA LEU A 210 3.35 6.23 21.66
C LEU A 210 4.42 5.21 22.13
N PRO A 211 4.03 3.93 22.30
CA PRO A 211 4.97 2.88 22.65
C PRO A 211 5.92 2.58 21.48
N TYR A 212 7.11 2.07 21.78
CA TYR A 212 8.01 1.52 20.75
C TYR A 212 7.40 0.27 20.11
N THR A 213 6.86 -0.64 20.92
CA THR A 213 6.30 -1.91 20.46
C THR A 213 4.92 -2.15 21.07
N VAL A 214 4.07 -2.89 20.38
CA VAL A 214 2.76 -3.34 20.88
C VAL A 214 2.75 -4.85 21.06
N PRO A 215 1.91 -5.39 21.97
CA PRO A 215 1.69 -6.84 22.08
C PRO A 215 1.21 -7.45 20.76
N LEU A 216 1.51 -8.74 20.52
CA LEU A 216 1.17 -9.43 19.26
C LEU A 216 -0.33 -9.38 18.93
N MET A 217 -1.20 -9.40 19.95
CA MET A 217 -2.66 -9.34 19.79
C MET A 217 -3.16 -7.94 19.40
N GLU A 218 -2.34 -6.92 19.57
CA GLU A 218 -2.64 -5.52 19.27
C GLU A 218 -1.95 -5.03 18.00
N PHE A 219 -1.38 -5.94 17.21
CA PHE A 219 -0.76 -5.61 15.92
C PHE A 219 -1.73 -4.85 15.03
N GLY A 220 -1.26 -3.74 14.46
CA GLY A 220 -2.10 -2.74 13.78
C GLY A 220 -2.12 -1.40 14.50
N ARG A 221 -2.00 -1.41 15.84
CA ARG A 221 -1.89 -0.16 16.61
C ARG A 221 -0.61 0.60 16.24
N PRO A 222 -0.68 1.92 16.04
CA PRO A 222 0.47 2.70 15.66
C PRO A 222 1.48 2.79 16.81
N THR A 223 2.77 2.71 16.47
CA THR A 223 3.89 2.86 17.40
C THR A 223 4.61 4.19 17.16
N LYS A 224 5.60 4.51 17.99
CA LYS A 224 6.53 5.61 17.73
C LYS A 224 7.16 5.52 16.33
N GLY A 225 7.56 4.33 15.90
CA GLY A 225 8.11 4.13 14.56
C GLY A 225 7.08 4.33 13.45
N ALA A 226 5.80 4.01 13.67
CA ALA A 226 4.72 4.33 12.73
C ALA A 226 4.59 5.85 12.51
N ALA A 227 4.64 6.64 13.58
CA ALA A 227 4.59 8.10 13.51
C ALA A 227 5.79 8.67 12.72
N TYR A 228 7.02 8.24 13.06
CA TYR A 228 8.22 8.66 12.35
C TYR A 228 8.25 8.19 10.89
N GLY A 229 7.73 7.00 10.59
CA GLY A 229 7.59 6.50 9.23
C GLY A 229 6.65 7.36 8.38
N LEU A 230 5.51 7.77 8.93
CA LEU A 230 4.58 8.67 8.23
C LEU A 230 5.23 10.04 7.98
N ILE A 231 5.97 10.56 8.96
CA ILE A 231 6.75 11.80 8.80
C ILE A 231 7.79 11.64 7.69
N ALA A 232 8.54 10.53 7.64
CA ALA A 232 9.52 10.30 6.58
C ALA A 232 8.88 10.29 5.19
N ARG A 233 7.73 9.61 5.04
CA ARG A 233 6.98 9.56 3.78
C ARG A 233 6.47 10.93 3.36
N ILE A 234 5.78 11.66 4.24
CA ILE A 234 5.20 12.96 3.88
C ILE A 234 6.29 13.98 3.56
N ARG A 235 7.42 13.96 4.27
CA ARG A 235 8.57 14.83 3.99
C ARG A 235 9.21 14.54 2.64
N LEU A 236 9.34 13.26 2.26
CA LEU A 236 9.79 12.89 0.91
C LEU A 236 8.86 13.45 -0.18
N ILE A 237 7.55 13.26 0.01
CA ILE A 237 6.55 13.75 -0.94
C ILE A 237 6.62 15.29 -1.02
N HIS A 238 6.72 15.97 0.11
CA HIS A 238 6.83 17.43 0.19
C HIS A 238 8.08 18.00 -0.49
N ALA A 239 9.18 17.24 -0.48
CA ALA A 239 10.43 17.59 -1.15
C ALA A 239 10.40 17.31 -2.67
N SER A 240 9.46 16.49 -3.14
CA SER A 240 9.39 16.03 -4.52
C SER A 240 8.96 17.15 -5.50
N PRO A 241 9.33 17.06 -6.81
CA PRO A 241 9.13 18.11 -7.80
C PRO A 241 7.72 18.72 -7.88
N LEU A 242 6.67 17.92 -7.67
CA LEU A 242 5.29 18.41 -7.77
C LEU A 242 4.92 19.38 -6.64
N TYR A 243 5.51 19.24 -5.45
CA TYR A 243 5.13 19.98 -4.23
C TYR A 243 6.23 20.92 -3.71
N ASN A 244 7.42 20.89 -4.31
CA ASN A 244 8.59 21.66 -3.92
C ASN A 244 8.97 22.74 -4.95
N GLY A 245 7.98 23.44 -5.52
CA GLY A 245 8.25 24.52 -6.48
C GLY A 245 8.93 24.09 -7.78
N GLY A 246 9.46 25.06 -8.52
CA GLY A 246 10.10 24.81 -9.82
C GLY A 246 9.11 24.59 -10.97
N ASP A 247 9.60 24.05 -12.08
CA ASP A 247 8.84 23.99 -13.34
C ASP A 247 7.66 23.02 -13.27
N VAL A 248 7.81 21.88 -12.58
CA VAL A 248 6.74 20.89 -12.39
C VAL A 248 5.59 21.50 -11.57
N ALA A 249 5.87 22.01 -10.37
CA ALA A 249 4.85 22.64 -9.52
C ALA A 249 4.15 23.82 -10.24
N ARG A 250 4.89 24.63 -11.02
CA ARG A 250 4.31 25.73 -11.82
C ARG A 250 3.36 25.24 -12.90
N THR A 251 3.73 24.15 -13.57
CA THR A 251 2.96 23.55 -14.65
C THR A 251 1.64 22.94 -14.17
N TYR A 252 1.57 22.51 -12.91
CA TYR A 252 0.39 21.91 -12.30
C TYR A 252 -0.46 22.92 -11.51
N PHE A 253 0.18 23.83 -10.76
CA PHE A 253 -0.48 24.65 -9.74
C PHE A 253 -0.19 26.14 -9.82
N GLY A 254 0.54 26.63 -10.83
CA GLY A 254 1.02 28.03 -10.85
C GLY A 254 -0.08 29.11 -10.76
N ASN A 255 -1.29 28.79 -11.19
CA ASN A 255 -2.47 29.66 -11.14
C ASN A 255 -3.43 29.34 -9.99
N TRP A 256 -3.13 28.35 -9.16
CA TRP A 256 -4.04 27.88 -8.12
C TRP A 256 -3.75 28.56 -6.79
N LYS A 257 -4.53 29.62 -6.54
CA LYS A 257 -4.41 30.45 -5.34
C LYS A 257 -5.65 30.32 -4.48
N ARG A 258 -5.45 30.40 -3.17
CA ARG A 258 -6.48 30.48 -2.16
C ARG A 258 -7.29 31.76 -2.34
N SER A 259 -8.60 31.64 -2.47
CA SER A 259 -9.50 32.77 -2.69
C SER A 259 -9.48 33.80 -1.54
N ALA A 260 -9.27 33.33 -0.31
CA ALA A 260 -9.30 34.16 0.90
C ALA A 260 -8.16 35.20 0.99
N ASP A 261 -6.95 34.88 0.53
CA ASP A 261 -5.76 35.73 0.73
C ASP A 261 -4.77 35.77 -0.45
N GLY A 262 -5.04 35.02 -1.53
CA GLY A 262 -4.18 34.95 -2.71
C GLY A 262 -2.90 34.12 -2.52
N ALA A 263 -2.75 33.41 -1.40
CA ALA A 263 -1.63 32.49 -1.18
C ALA A 263 -1.67 31.36 -2.21
N GLN A 264 -0.51 30.94 -2.72
CA GLN A 264 -0.44 29.76 -3.58
C GLN A 264 -0.70 28.51 -2.74
N TYR A 265 -1.62 27.65 -3.18
CA TYR A 265 -1.92 26.42 -2.45
C TYR A 265 -0.72 25.47 -2.41
N VAL A 266 0.14 25.51 -3.43
CA VAL A 266 1.42 24.78 -3.48
C VAL A 266 2.54 25.78 -3.72
N SER A 267 3.65 25.68 -2.98
CA SER A 267 4.80 26.57 -3.19
C SER A 267 5.30 26.50 -4.62
N GLN A 268 5.65 27.66 -5.17
CA GLN A 268 6.22 27.81 -6.52
C GLN A 268 7.75 28.01 -6.47
N ILE A 269 8.31 28.09 -5.26
CA ILE A 269 9.73 28.34 -5.00
C ILE A 269 10.35 27.03 -4.51
N TYR A 270 11.41 26.61 -5.20
CA TYR A 270 12.15 25.40 -4.84
C TYR A 270 12.97 25.60 -3.57
N ASP A 271 12.88 24.62 -2.66
CA ASP A 271 13.65 24.57 -1.43
C ASP A 271 14.36 23.21 -1.29
N GLU A 272 15.68 23.21 -1.49
CA GLU A 272 16.53 22.03 -1.33
C GLU A 272 16.50 21.48 0.10
N LYS A 273 16.29 22.34 1.11
CA LYS A 273 16.26 21.93 2.52
C LYS A 273 15.18 20.89 2.81
N ARG A 274 14.12 20.83 2.01
CA ARG A 274 13.08 19.79 2.14
C ARG A 274 13.62 18.39 1.88
N TRP A 275 14.57 18.23 0.97
CA TRP A 275 15.26 16.95 0.77
C TRP A 275 16.12 16.58 1.98
N ALA A 276 16.80 17.55 2.59
CA ALA A 276 17.57 17.30 3.81
C ALA A 276 16.66 16.92 4.99
N LEU A 277 15.49 17.56 5.13
CA LEU A 277 14.47 17.19 6.12
C LEU A 277 13.93 15.77 5.88
N ALA A 278 13.69 15.39 4.62
CA ALA A 278 13.25 14.05 4.26
C ALA A 278 14.32 12.99 4.59
N ALA A 279 15.58 13.27 4.26
CA ALA A 279 16.72 12.40 4.58
C ALA A 279 16.86 12.23 6.10
N ALA A 280 16.76 13.32 6.86
CA ALA A 280 16.77 13.31 8.31
C ALA A 280 15.65 12.43 8.88
N ALA A 281 14.41 12.64 8.43
CA ALA A 281 13.23 11.89 8.86
C ALA A 281 13.37 10.38 8.60
N ALA A 282 13.85 9.99 7.43
CA ALA A 282 14.09 8.58 7.09
C ALA A 282 15.21 7.98 7.94
N LYS A 283 16.33 8.70 8.10
CA LYS A 283 17.47 8.28 8.92
C LYS A 283 17.09 8.01 10.38
N ARG A 284 16.24 8.86 10.97
CA ARG A 284 15.72 8.65 12.33
C ARG A 284 14.96 7.33 12.50
N VAL A 285 14.23 6.88 11.47
CA VAL A 285 13.56 5.57 11.50
C VAL A 285 14.59 4.43 11.38
N MET A 286 15.59 4.59 10.52
CA MET A 286 16.68 3.62 10.34
C MET A 286 17.51 3.41 11.61
N GLU A 287 17.72 4.49 12.37
CA GLU A 287 18.52 4.48 13.59
C GLU A 287 17.71 4.20 14.85
N LEU A 288 16.40 3.94 14.72
CA LEU A 288 15.54 3.64 15.87
C LEU A 288 15.96 2.32 16.51
N GLN A 289 16.22 2.34 17.81
CA GLN A 289 16.69 1.19 18.57
C GLN A 289 15.82 0.90 19.78
N VAL A 290 15.70 -0.38 20.12
CA VAL A 290 15.09 -0.85 21.37
C VAL A 290 16.08 -1.79 22.04
N SER A 291 16.40 -1.54 23.31
CA SER A 291 17.37 -2.34 24.08
C SER A 291 18.75 -2.47 23.43
N GLY A 292 19.21 -1.42 22.72
CA GLY A 292 20.52 -1.39 22.05
C GLY A 292 20.60 -2.12 20.71
N ALA A 293 19.48 -2.63 20.19
CA ALA A 293 19.41 -3.27 18.88
C ALA A 293 18.54 -2.45 17.89
N PRO A 294 18.86 -2.46 16.58
CA PRO A 294 18.00 -1.84 15.56
C PRO A 294 16.59 -2.42 15.62
N MET A 295 15.60 -1.54 15.61
CA MET A 295 14.19 -1.93 15.69
C MET A 295 13.67 -2.52 14.37
N TYR A 296 14.15 -2.00 13.24
CA TYR A 296 13.69 -2.37 11.91
C TYR A 296 14.83 -2.90 11.05
N ARG A 297 14.51 -3.86 10.19
CA ARG A 297 15.41 -4.39 9.15
C ARG A 297 14.60 -5.04 8.06
N LEU A 298 15.19 -5.24 6.89
CA LEU A 298 14.55 -5.99 5.82
C LEU A 298 14.26 -7.43 6.28
N PHE A 299 13.12 -7.96 5.86
CA PHE A 299 12.75 -9.34 6.09
C PHE A 299 13.65 -10.24 5.23
N THR A 300 14.22 -11.25 5.88
CA THR A 300 15.17 -12.17 5.26
C THR A 300 14.92 -13.58 5.77
N VAL A 301 15.00 -14.54 4.87
CA VAL A 301 15.00 -15.97 5.16
C VAL A 301 16.40 -16.50 4.88
N GLN A 302 16.96 -17.28 5.80
CA GLN A 302 18.28 -17.90 5.61
C GLN A 302 18.20 -18.89 4.44
N SER A 303 19.27 -18.97 3.65
CA SER A 303 19.34 -19.94 2.55
C SER A 303 19.35 -21.38 3.08
N ASP A 304 18.72 -22.29 2.35
CA ASP A 304 18.74 -23.73 2.62
C ASP A 304 19.08 -24.54 1.36
N SER A 305 18.89 -25.86 1.39
CA SER A 305 19.19 -26.74 0.26
C SER A 305 18.28 -26.53 -0.98
N GLU A 306 17.15 -25.84 -0.83
CA GLU A 306 16.24 -25.52 -1.93
C GLU A 306 16.50 -24.12 -2.52
N THR A 307 17.31 -23.29 -1.86
CA THR A 307 17.65 -21.95 -2.33
C THR A 307 18.54 -22.02 -3.58
N SER A 308 18.15 -21.28 -4.62
CA SER A 308 18.98 -21.11 -5.82
C SER A 308 20.32 -20.45 -5.50
N THR A 309 21.39 -20.92 -6.13
CA THR A 309 22.67 -20.22 -6.11
C THR A 309 22.56 -18.88 -6.81
N LEU A 310 23.31 -17.88 -6.32
CA LEU A 310 23.42 -16.59 -7.00
C LEU A 310 23.93 -16.78 -8.45
N PRO A 311 23.44 -16.00 -9.41
CA PRO A 311 23.88 -16.04 -10.80
C PRO A 311 25.40 -15.84 -10.92
N GLU A 312 26.02 -16.58 -11.82
CA GLU A 312 27.45 -16.49 -12.11
C GLU A 312 27.77 -15.33 -13.03
N GLY A 313 28.97 -14.75 -12.89
CA GLY A 313 29.50 -13.74 -13.81
C GLY A 313 28.97 -12.32 -13.58
N VAL A 314 28.36 -12.05 -12.42
CA VAL A 314 27.97 -10.70 -12.03
C VAL A 314 29.21 -9.96 -11.52
N THR A 315 29.75 -9.06 -12.35
CA THR A 315 30.96 -8.27 -12.02
C THR A 315 30.69 -6.78 -11.91
N SER A 316 29.45 -6.34 -12.16
CA SER A 316 29.08 -4.92 -12.05
C SER A 316 29.19 -4.41 -10.63
N ASP A 317 28.90 -5.26 -9.65
CA ASP A 317 28.91 -4.92 -8.24
C ASP A 317 29.93 -5.80 -7.48
N PRO A 318 31.00 -5.20 -6.93
CA PRO A 318 32.06 -5.95 -6.24
C PRO A 318 31.61 -6.57 -4.91
N ASP A 319 30.52 -6.08 -4.33
CA ASP A 319 30.01 -6.52 -3.03
C ASP A 319 28.93 -7.61 -3.19
N TYR A 320 28.46 -7.86 -4.41
CA TYR A 320 27.31 -8.74 -4.68
C TYR A 320 27.38 -10.13 -4.06
N TYR A 321 28.54 -10.78 -4.10
CA TYR A 321 28.74 -12.13 -3.57
C TYR A 321 29.13 -12.17 -2.08
N LYS A 322 29.15 -11.03 -1.38
CA LYS A 322 29.37 -10.99 0.07
C LYS A 322 28.14 -11.50 0.80
N GLU A 323 28.35 -11.91 2.05
CA GLU A 323 27.27 -12.28 2.97
C GLU A 323 26.36 -11.09 3.27
N TRP A 324 25.07 -11.38 3.43
CA TRP A 324 24.07 -10.42 3.89
C TRP A 324 24.49 -9.79 5.24
N PRO A 325 24.35 -8.46 5.43
CA PRO A 325 23.69 -7.47 4.56
C PRO A 325 24.60 -6.74 3.57
N ASP A 326 25.89 -7.06 3.53
CA ASP A 326 26.86 -6.36 2.67
C ASP A 326 26.84 -6.85 1.22
N GLY A 327 26.27 -8.03 0.98
CA GLY A 327 25.97 -8.60 -0.33
C GLY A 327 24.70 -9.47 -0.31
N ALA A 328 24.49 -10.24 -1.37
CA ALA A 328 23.29 -11.06 -1.57
C ALA A 328 23.41 -12.51 -1.07
N ALA A 329 24.59 -12.94 -0.59
CA ALA A 329 24.81 -14.32 -0.16
C ALA A 329 24.22 -14.59 1.25
N GLY A 330 23.99 -15.87 1.57
CA GLY A 330 23.53 -16.33 2.89
C GLY A 330 22.03 -16.26 3.15
N ILE A 331 21.24 -15.74 2.19
CA ILE A 331 19.78 -15.63 2.29
C ILE A 331 19.10 -16.25 1.07
N ASP A 332 17.80 -16.53 1.19
CA ASP A 332 16.94 -16.94 0.09
C ASP A 332 16.19 -15.72 -0.48
N PRO A 333 16.55 -15.23 -1.69
CA PRO A 333 15.93 -14.02 -2.23
C PRO A 333 14.44 -14.14 -2.53
N TYR A 334 13.98 -15.32 -2.97
CA TYR A 334 12.58 -15.55 -3.30
C TYR A 334 11.71 -15.53 -2.05
N ARG A 335 12.13 -16.24 -1.00
CA ARG A 335 11.41 -16.34 0.28
C ARG A 335 11.49 -15.04 1.06
N SER A 336 12.65 -14.39 1.06
CA SER A 336 12.86 -13.07 1.69
C SER A 336 11.98 -11.96 1.12
N TYR A 337 11.46 -12.11 -0.10
CA TYR A 337 10.45 -11.20 -0.65
C TYR A 337 9.02 -11.74 -0.51
N SER A 338 8.76 -12.99 -0.88
CA SER A 338 7.38 -13.51 -0.99
C SER A 338 6.70 -13.78 0.35
N GLU A 339 7.41 -14.31 1.34
CA GLU A 339 6.80 -14.80 2.59
C GLU A 339 6.19 -13.68 3.44
N MET A 340 6.70 -12.46 3.34
CA MET A 340 6.13 -11.32 4.07
C MET A 340 4.73 -10.93 3.60
N PHE A 341 4.40 -11.22 2.34
CA PHE A 341 3.14 -10.82 1.70
C PHE A 341 2.12 -11.95 1.64
N ASN A 342 2.57 -13.19 1.40
CA ASN A 342 1.67 -14.31 1.13
C ASN A 342 1.07 -14.96 2.40
N GLY A 343 1.51 -14.55 3.59
CA GLY A 343 1.02 -15.06 4.87
C GLY A 343 1.82 -16.22 5.47
N GLU A 344 2.96 -16.58 4.87
CA GLU A 344 3.91 -17.55 5.44
C GLU A 344 4.63 -16.95 6.65
N ALA A 345 5.13 -15.72 6.54
CA ALA A 345 5.76 -15.04 7.66
C ALA A 345 4.74 -14.66 8.74
N VAL A 346 5.11 -14.85 10.00
CA VAL A 346 4.28 -14.46 11.14
C VAL A 346 4.18 -12.93 11.20
N ILE A 347 3.03 -12.41 10.77
CA ILE A 347 2.80 -10.97 10.51
C ILE A 347 3.29 -10.07 11.67
N PRO A 348 2.92 -10.29 12.95
CA PRO A 348 3.26 -9.35 14.02
C PRO A 348 4.74 -9.30 14.43
N VAL A 349 5.55 -10.27 14.03
CA VAL A 349 6.97 -10.35 14.40
C VAL A 349 7.90 -10.07 13.22
N ASN A 350 7.35 -9.75 12.05
CA ASN A 350 8.16 -9.38 10.90
C ASN A 350 8.81 -7.99 11.15
N PRO A 351 10.15 -7.91 11.19
CA PRO A 351 10.86 -6.68 11.54
C PRO A 351 10.87 -5.63 10.43
N GLU A 352 10.35 -5.96 9.25
CA GLU A 352 10.25 -5.02 8.13
C GLU A 352 9.00 -4.12 8.25
N TYR A 353 7.99 -4.50 9.04
CA TYR A 353 6.82 -3.65 9.30
C TYR A 353 7.19 -2.51 10.25
N VAL A 354 7.36 -1.31 9.69
CA VAL A 354 7.38 -0.07 10.48
C VAL A 354 5.98 0.22 11.02
N TRP A 355 4.99 0.05 10.15
CA TRP A 355 3.58 0.00 10.51
C TRP A 355 2.82 -0.90 9.53
N GLY A 356 2.02 -1.81 10.05
CA GLY A 356 1.25 -2.73 9.22
C GLY A 356 0.02 -3.22 9.94
N ARG A 357 -0.87 -3.87 9.19
CA ARG A 357 -2.12 -4.44 9.71
C ARG A 357 -2.39 -5.80 9.10
N LYS A 358 -3.28 -6.57 9.73
CA LYS A 358 -3.94 -7.68 9.02
C LYS A 358 -5.02 -7.10 8.11
N SER A 359 -5.13 -7.59 6.88
CA SER A 359 -6.14 -7.14 5.93
C SER A 359 -6.97 -8.30 5.40
N GLY A 360 -8.25 -8.33 5.81
CA GLY A 360 -9.22 -9.27 5.25
C GLY A 360 -9.53 -8.96 3.78
N ALA A 361 -9.43 -7.68 3.38
CA ALA A 361 -9.63 -7.27 2.00
C ALA A 361 -8.60 -7.89 1.06
N ILE A 362 -7.31 -7.90 1.43
CA ILE A 362 -6.27 -8.56 0.61
C ILE A 362 -6.55 -10.05 0.49
N THR A 363 -6.83 -10.73 1.61
CA THR A 363 -7.16 -12.17 1.60
C THR A 363 -8.32 -12.45 0.65
N ALA A 364 -9.40 -11.67 0.72
CA ALA A 364 -10.58 -11.82 -0.15
C ALA A 364 -10.25 -11.52 -1.62
N ASN A 365 -9.48 -10.45 -1.88
CA ASN A 365 -9.11 -10.03 -3.23
C ASN A 365 -8.25 -11.06 -3.97
N THR A 366 -7.58 -11.99 -3.27
CA THR A 366 -6.89 -13.11 -3.95
C THR A 366 -7.82 -13.91 -4.86
N GLN A 367 -9.13 -14.00 -4.56
CA GLN A 367 -10.10 -14.68 -5.43
C GLN A 367 -10.09 -14.10 -6.85
N MET A 368 -9.91 -12.79 -6.96
CA MET A 368 -9.90 -12.06 -8.21
C MET A 368 -8.69 -12.38 -9.10
N VAL A 369 -7.66 -13.02 -8.54
CA VAL A 369 -6.43 -13.44 -9.22
C VAL A 369 -6.51 -14.92 -9.62
N PHE A 370 -7.23 -15.73 -8.84
CA PHE A 370 -7.28 -17.18 -9.06
C PHE A 370 -7.96 -17.56 -10.38
N PRO A 371 -7.60 -18.72 -10.96
CA PRO A 371 -8.21 -19.20 -12.20
C PRO A 371 -9.72 -19.44 -12.06
N GLN A 372 -10.50 -19.01 -13.06
CA GLN A 372 -11.96 -19.14 -13.02
C GLN A 372 -12.44 -20.58 -12.86
N ARG A 373 -11.75 -21.54 -13.47
CA ARG A 373 -12.11 -22.96 -13.35
C ARG A 373 -11.79 -23.58 -12.00
N LEU A 374 -11.25 -22.78 -11.07
CA LEU A 374 -10.83 -23.16 -9.73
C LEU A 374 -11.41 -22.19 -8.68
N ASP A 375 -12.63 -21.73 -8.93
CA ASP A 375 -13.43 -20.82 -8.09
C ASP A 375 -12.83 -19.41 -7.86
N GLY A 376 -11.90 -19.00 -8.72
CA GLY A 376 -11.43 -17.61 -8.84
C GLY A 376 -12.14 -16.83 -9.95
N TRP A 377 -11.64 -15.62 -10.26
CA TRP A 377 -12.23 -14.74 -11.30
C TRP A 377 -11.23 -14.19 -12.33
N ASN A 378 -9.92 -14.44 -12.21
CA ASN A 378 -8.90 -14.04 -13.21
C ASN A 378 -8.83 -12.56 -13.66
N GLY A 379 -9.52 -11.62 -13.01
CA GLY A 379 -9.62 -10.25 -13.54
C GLY A 379 -8.65 -9.24 -12.95
N MET A 380 -7.82 -9.60 -11.97
CA MET A 380 -6.77 -8.69 -11.46
C MET A 380 -5.47 -8.86 -12.23
N CYS A 381 -5.34 -8.04 -13.28
CA CYS A 381 -4.30 -8.19 -14.27
C CYS A 381 -3.22 -7.12 -14.11
N ILE A 382 -1.96 -7.52 -14.33
CA ILE A 382 -0.83 -6.59 -14.43
C ILE A 382 -0.53 -6.28 -15.90
N THR A 383 0.08 -5.13 -16.18
CA THR A 383 0.39 -4.72 -17.56
C THR A 383 1.69 -5.35 -18.07
N GLN A 384 1.87 -5.40 -19.39
CA GLN A 384 3.15 -5.80 -20.00
C GLN A 384 4.32 -4.94 -19.49
N LYS A 385 4.06 -3.66 -19.20
CA LYS A 385 5.07 -2.74 -18.67
C LYS A 385 5.63 -3.23 -17.33
N VAL A 386 4.77 -3.72 -16.44
CA VAL A 386 5.20 -4.34 -15.18
C VAL A 386 6.04 -5.59 -15.46
N VAL A 387 5.56 -6.47 -16.36
CA VAL A 387 6.29 -7.70 -16.75
C VAL A 387 7.67 -7.40 -17.31
N ASP A 388 7.83 -6.34 -18.11
CA ASP A 388 9.10 -5.96 -18.73
C ASP A 388 10.05 -5.24 -17.77
N ALA A 389 9.52 -4.58 -16.74
CA ALA A 389 10.33 -3.84 -15.76
C ALA A 389 11.14 -4.74 -14.83
N TYR A 390 10.70 -5.99 -14.61
CA TYR A 390 11.49 -6.96 -13.87
C TYR A 390 12.80 -7.29 -14.60
N SER A 391 13.90 -7.34 -13.88
CA SER A 391 15.21 -7.67 -14.43
C SER A 391 15.32 -9.16 -14.76
N MET A 392 16.35 -9.51 -15.52
CA MET A 392 16.90 -10.86 -15.57
C MET A 392 17.53 -11.20 -14.21
N ILE A 393 17.79 -12.49 -13.97
CA ILE A 393 18.31 -12.98 -12.68
C ILE A 393 19.64 -12.33 -12.27
N ASP A 394 20.45 -11.88 -13.23
CA ASP A 394 21.73 -11.18 -13.03
C ASP A 394 21.58 -9.66 -12.83
N GLY A 395 20.36 -9.15 -12.71
CA GLY A 395 20.05 -7.73 -12.50
C GLY A 395 20.10 -6.86 -13.75
N ARG A 396 20.31 -7.45 -14.95
CA ARG A 396 20.24 -6.70 -16.21
C ARG A 396 18.80 -6.59 -16.71
N SER A 397 18.51 -5.55 -17.49
CA SER A 397 17.20 -5.40 -18.13
C SER A 397 17.02 -6.40 -19.28
N ILE A 398 15.78 -6.64 -19.68
CA ILE A 398 15.46 -7.52 -20.82
C ILE A 398 16.06 -7.01 -22.15
N ASN A 399 16.28 -5.69 -22.26
CA ASN A 399 16.86 -5.06 -23.45
C ASN A 399 18.40 -5.13 -23.48
N ASN A 400 19.02 -5.58 -22.39
CA ASN A 400 20.47 -5.72 -22.25
C ASN A 400 20.82 -7.02 -21.50
N SER A 401 20.09 -8.10 -21.77
CA SER A 401 20.31 -9.41 -21.13
C SER A 401 21.70 -9.97 -21.48
N SER A 402 22.27 -10.78 -20.58
CA SER A 402 23.57 -11.43 -20.83
C SER A 402 23.43 -12.70 -21.67
N ASP A 403 24.52 -13.13 -22.31
CA ASP A 403 24.56 -14.39 -23.06
C ASP A 403 24.28 -15.62 -22.17
N ARG A 404 24.60 -15.51 -20.87
CA ARG A 404 24.38 -16.56 -19.87
C ARG A 404 22.92 -16.64 -19.42
N TYR A 405 22.23 -15.51 -19.37
CA TYR A 405 20.82 -15.40 -18.97
C TYR A 405 20.02 -14.62 -20.02
N PRO A 406 19.90 -15.15 -21.25
CA PRO A 406 19.33 -14.40 -22.36
C PRO A 406 17.81 -14.24 -22.22
N TYR A 407 17.31 -13.06 -22.55
CA TYR A 407 15.89 -12.84 -22.75
C TYR A 407 15.49 -13.25 -24.17
N SER A 408 14.41 -14.02 -24.33
CA SER A 408 13.89 -14.42 -25.64
C SER A 408 12.38 -14.44 -25.68
N GLU A 409 11.79 -13.77 -26.68
CA GLU A 409 10.36 -13.82 -26.97
C GLU A 409 9.98 -14.95 -27.94
N THR A 410 10.85 -15.94 -28.12
CA THR A 410 10.58 -17.07 -28.99
C THR A 410 10.86 -18.40 -28.31
N GLY A 411 10.05 -19.41 -28.63
CA GLY A 411 10.21 -20.76 -28.12
C GLY A 411 9.79 -20.95 -26.66
N PHE A 412 9.99 -22.17 -26.18
CA PHE A 412 9.56 -22.62 -24.86
C PHE A 412 10.68 -23.38 -24.15
N SER A 413 10.70 -23.30 -22.84
CA SER A 413 11.61 -24.05 -21.99
C SER A 413 11.42 -25.55 -22.18
N THR A 414 12.50 -26.30 -22.09
CA THR A 414 12.48 -27.77 -22.21
C THR A 414 12.60 -28.47 -20.87
N ASN A 415 13.10 -27.77 -19.85
CA ASN A 415 13.40 -28.32 -18.54
C ASN A 415 12.48 -27.74 -17.46
N VAL A 416 12.17 -28.57 -16.47
CA VAL A 416 11.55 -28.12 -15.23
C VAL A 416 12.62 -27.47 -14.35
N GLN A 417 12.29 -26.36 -13.69
CA GLN A 417 13.13 -25.71 -12.69
C GLN A 417 12.38 -25.64 -11.37
N THR A 418 13.08 -25.87 -10.27
CA THR A 418 12.54 -25.76 -8.92
C THR A 418 13.53 -25.02 -8.04
N PHE A 419 13.03 -24.07 -7.25
CA PHE A 419 13.83 -23.30 -6.30
C PHE A 419 12.92 -22.75 -5.22
N SER A 420 13.34 -22.81 -3.96
CA SER A 420 12.67 -22.13 -2.85
C SER A 420 11.16 -22.44 -2.75
N GLY A 421 10.77 -23.70 -2.99
CA GLY A 421 9.36 -24.13 -3.07
C GLY A 421 8.59 -23.69 -4.33
N TYR A 422 9.17 -22.88 -5.21
CA TYR A 422 8.62 -22.50 -6.50
C TYR A 422 8.95 -23.54 -7.58
N ARG A 423 7.98 -23.79 -8.48
CA ARG A 423 8.13 -24.71 -9.61
C ARG A 423 7.80 -24.02 -10.92
N LEU A 424 8.77 -24.01 -11.83
CA LEU A 424 8.60 -23.63 -13.23
C LEU A 424 8.57 -24.90 -14.08
N ASN A 425 7.47 -25.17 -14.77
CA ASN A 425 7.36 -26.34 -15.63
C ASN A 425 8.21 -26.20 -16.90
N ALA A 426 8.46 -27.32 -17.57
CA ALA A 426 8.83 -27.31 -18.99
C ALA A 426 7.64 -26.80 -19.83
N GLY A 427 7.90 -26.28 -21.02
CA GLY A 427 6.89 -25.74 -21.92
C GLY A 427 6.44 -24.32 -21.56
N VAL A 428 7.19 -23.61 -20.70
CA VAL A 428 6.95 -22.21 -20.36
C VAL A 428 7.63 -21.32 -21.41
N HIS A 429 6.98 -20.24 -21.83
CA HIS A 429 7.55 -19.34 -22.82
C HIS A 429 8.86 -18.72 -22.33
N ASN A 430 9.87 -18.64 -23.20
CA ASN A 430 11.23 -18.27 -22.81
C ASN A 430 11.34 -16.86 -22.17
N MET A 431 10.40 -15.96 -22.46
CA MET A 431 10.37 -14.60 -21.88
C MET A 431 10.16 -14.57 -20.35
N TYR A 432 9.72 -15.69 -19.75
CA TYR A 432 9.48 -15.82 -18.31
C TYR A 432 10.59 -16.62 -17.60
N VAL A 433 11.60 -17.08 -18.33
CA VAL A 433 12.71 -17.87 -17.79
C VAL A 433 13.84 -16.94 -17.34
N SER A 434 14.58 -17.32 -16.30
CA SER A 434 15.75 -16.60 -15.79
C SER A 434 15.48 -15.14 -15.40
N ARG A 435 14.31 -14.86 -14.84
CA ARG A 435 13.92 -13.55 -14.30
C ARG A 435 14.36 -13.41 -12.84
N GLU A 436 14.34 -12.20 -12.31
CA GLU A 436 14.63 -11.97 -10.89
C GLU A 436 13.61 -12.68 -9.96
N PRO A 437 13.97 -13.04 -8.71
CA PRO A 437 13.10 -13.74 -7.77
C PRO A 437 11.73 -13.08 -7.54
N ARG A 438 11.68 -11.73 -7.51
CA ARG A 438 10.43 -10.97 -7.30
C ARG A 438 9.44 -11.12 -8.44
N PHE A 439 9.90 -11.41 -9.66
CA PHE A 439 9.05 -11.72 -10.81
C PHE A 439 8.21 -12.97 -10.53
N TYR A 440 8.84 -14.05 -10.06
CA TYR A 440 8.16 -15.31 -9.75
C TYR A 440 7.24 -15.22 -8.54
N ALA A 441 7.55 -14.33 -7.59
CA ALA A 441 6.69 -14.05 -6.45
C ALA A 441 5.44 -13.25 -6.85
N SER A 442 5.55 -12.36 -7.84
CA SER A 442 4.51 -11.36 -8.12
C SER A 442 3.70 -11.63 -9.39
N VAL A 443 4.26 -12.31 -10.39
CA VAL A 443 3.66 -12.42 -11.72
C VAL A 443 3.09 -13.83 -11.95
N GLY A 444 1.79 -13.90 -12.23
CA GLY A 444 1.15 -15.07 -12.83
C GLY A 444 1.06 -14.91 -14.34
N PHE A 445 1.56 -15.89 -15.09
CA PHE A 445 1.57 -15.92 -16.56
C PHE A 445 0.98 -17.23 -17.08
N SER A 446 0.68 -17.31 -18.37
CA SER A 446 0.20 -18.57 -18.99
C SER A 446 1.27 -19.67 -18.92
N GLU A 447 0.86 -20.90 -18.63
CA GLU A 447 1.70 -22.06 -18.27
C GLU A 447 2.31 -22.00 -16.86
N CYS A 448 1.89 -21.05 -16.01
CA CYS A 448 2.32 -21.00 -14.61
C CYS A 448 1.70 -22.13 -13.79
N PHE A 449 2.48 -22.69 -12.85
CA PHE A 449 2.03 -23.70 -11.91
C PHE A 449 1.35 -23.09 -10.69
N TRP A 450 0.22 -23.68 -10.28
CA TRP A 450 -0.59 -23.28 -9.13
C TRP A 450 -0.74 -24.47 -8.18
N PRO A 451 -0.06 -24.45 -7.02
CA PRO A 451 -0.06 -25.58 -6.09
C PRO A 451 -1.42 -25.79 -5.41
N MET A 452 -2.00 -24.74 -4.82
CA MET A 452 -3.31 -24.76 -4.14
C MET A 452 -3.43 -25.90 -3.13
N SER A 453 -2.36 -26.12 -2.36
CA SER A 453 -2.10 -27.37 -1.66
C SER A 453 -3.03 -27.66 -0.48
N SER A 454 -3.89 -26.72 -0.08
CA SER A 454 -4.93 -27.01 0.92
C SER A 454 -6.10 -27.80 0.37
N SER A 455 -6.37 -27.69 -0.94
CA SER A 455 -7.47 -28.40 -1.56
C SER A 455 -7.10 -29.86 -1.74
N THR A 456 -8.00 -30.77 -1.36
CA THR A 456 -7.80 -32.22 -1.50
C THR A 456 -8.64 -32.82 -2.63
N SER A 457 -9.46 -32.02 -3.32
CA SER A 457 -10.26 -32.48 -4.45
C SER A 457 -9.42 -32.61 -5.71
N SER A 458 -9.46 -33.78 -6.36
CA SER A 458 -8.81 -33.97 -7.67
C SER A 458 -9.25 -32.90 -8.66
N GLY A 459 -8.30 -32.30 -9.37
CA GLY A 459 -8.53 -31.18 -10.30
C GLY A 459 -8.45 -29.78 -9.67
N TYR A 460 -8.38 -29.65 -8.33
CA TYR A 460 -8.31 -28.36 -7.64
C TYR A 460 -6.93 -27.99 -7.07
N TYR A 461 -5.94 -28.86 -7.23
CA TYR A 461 -4.57 -28.64 -6.75
C TYR A 461 -3.56 -29.09 -7.81
N ASN A 462 -2.33 -28.58 -7.72
CA ASN A 462 -1.21 -28.87 -8.63
C ASN A 462 -1.57 -28.69 -10.12
N GLN A 463 -2.18 -27.56 -10.45
CA GLN A 463 -2.64 -27.26 -11.81
C GLN A 463 -1.64 -26.38 -12.57
N THR A 464 -1.55 -26.61 -13.88
CA THR A 464 -0.86 -25.68 -14.80
C THR A 464 -1.92 -24.87 -15.52
N ILE A 465 -1.85 -23.55 -15.40
CA ILE A 465 -2.92 -22.66 -15.85
C ILE A 465 -2.52 -21.98 -17.14
N THR A 466 -3.41 -22.01 -18.13
CA THR A 466 -3.21 -21.40 -19.44
C THR A 466 -4.27 -20.36 -19.76
N TYR A 467 -3.89 -19.30 -20.47
CA TYR A 467 -4.75 -18.13 -20.71
C TYR A 467 -5.03 -17.83 -22.20
N TYR A 468 -4.54 -18.66 -23.13
CA TYR A 468 -4.87 -18.53 -24.55
C TYR A 468 -6.35 -18.80 -24.81
N TYR A 469 -6.91 -18.24 -25.89
CA TYR A 469 -8.34 -18.11 -26.14
C TYR A 469 -9.17 -19.39 -25.89
N ASN A 470 -8.70 -20.55 -26.39
CA ASN A 470 -9.38 -21.83 -26.29
C ASN A 470 -9.01 -22.66 -25.05
N SER A 471 -8.26 -22.11 -24.09
CA SER A 471 -8.00 -22.78 -22.82
C SER A 471 -9.18 -22.64 -21.85
N PRO A 472 -9.29 -23.51 -20.82
CA PRO A 472 -10.37 -23.43 -19.83
C PRO A 472 -10.44 -22.09 -19.06
N ASN A 473 -9.32 -21.38 -18.94
CA ASN A 473 -9.21 -20.10 -18.22
C ASN A 473 -8.92 -18.91 -19.16
N GLY A 474 -8.90 -19.14 -20.47
CA GLY A 474 -8.79 -18.12 -21.49
C GLY A 474 -10.16 -17.57 -21.88
N LYS A 475 -10.16 -16.46 -22.62
CA LYS A 475 -11.38 -15.69 -22.94
C LYS A 475 -12.52 -16.53 -23.55
N GLY A 476 -12.22 -17.48 -24.43
CA GLY A 476 -13.21 -18.35 -25.06
C GLY A 476 -13.63 -19.55 -24.20
N GLY A 477 -12.90 -19.85 -23.13
CA GLY A 477 -13.18 -20.97 -22.23
C GLY A 477 -13.79 -20.59 -20.90
N VAL A 478 -13.93 -19.32 -20.56
CA VAL A 478 -14.52 -18.85 -19.30
C VAL A 478 -16.05 -18.73 -19.39
N SER A 479 -16.76 -18.97 -18.29
CA SER A 479 -18.23 -18.90 -18.24
C SER A 479 -18.74 -17.46 -18.24
N SER A 480 -18.13 -16.57 -17.44
CA SER A 480 -18.40 -15.14 -17.46
C SER A 480 -17.48 -14.43 -18.45
N PRO A 481 -18.00 -13.54 -19.32
CA PRO A 481 -17.21 -12.87 -20.34
C PRO A 481 -16.23 -11.82 -19.79
N GLN A 482 -16.21 -11.55 -18.47
CA GLN A 482 -15.26 -10.65 -17.82
C GLN A 482 -14.16 -11.39 -17.04
N ASP A 483 -14.30 -12.69 -16.79
CA ASP A 483 -13.46 -13.41 -15.82
C ASP A 483 -12.26 -14.10 -16.47
N TYR A 484 -11.47 -13.33 -17.21
CA TYR A 484 -10.24 -13.77 -17.87
C TYR A 484 -9.17 -12.70 -17.73
N PRO A 485 -7.88 -13.07 -17.76
CA PRO A 485 -6.82 -12.09 -17.59
C PRO A 485 -6.63 -11.30 -18.89
N ILE A 486 -7.23 -10.11 -18.98
CA ILE A 486 -7.29 -9.33 -20.22
C ILE A 486 -5.92 -8.92 -20.78
N THR A 487 -4.89 -8.85 -19.94
CA THR A 487 -3.49 -8.61 -20.36
C THR A 487 -2.69 -9.92 -20.54
N GLY A 488 -3.29 -11.08 -20.26
CA GLY A 488 -2.62 -12.37 -20.22
C GLY A 488 -1.82 -12.66 -18.94
N TYR A 489 -1.89 -11.76 -17.96
CA TYR A 489 -1.17 -11.84 -16.69
C TYR A 489 -2.08 -11.59 -15.49
N VAL A 490 -1.71 -12.13 -14.33
CA VAL A 490 -2.36 -11.86 -13.03
C VAL A 490 -1.34 -11.55 -11.93
N ILE A 491 -1.76 -10.88 -10.85
CA ILE A 491 -0.91 -10.50 -9.71
C ILE A 491 -0.85 -11.57 -8.61
N LYS A 492 0.23 -12.35 -8.52
CA LYS A 492 0.43 -13.43 -7.52
C LYS A 492 1.08 -13.00 -6.21
N LYS A 493 1.47 -11.72 -6.04
CA LYS A 493 2.26 -11.22 -4.89
C LYS A 493 1.72 -11.65 -3.51
N PHE A 494 0.39 -11.67 -3.35
CA PHE A 494 -0.26 -12.03 -2.08
C PHE A 494 -0.80 -13.47 -2.06
N VAL A 495 -0.40 -14.34 -2.99
CA VAL A 495 -0.94 -15.70 -3.09
C VAL A 495 -0.02 -16.68 -2.38
N HIS A 496 -0.53 -17.35 -1.35
CA HIS A 496 0.18 -18.44 -0.68
C HIS A 496 0.11 -19.74 -1.50
N PRO A 497 1.14 -20.61 -1.49
CA PRO A 497 1.07 -21.92 -2.15
C PRO A 497 -0.09 -22.81 -1.66
N SER A 498 -0.48 -22.68 -0.39
CA SER A 498 -1.65 -23.37 0.18
C SER A 498 -2.99 -22.66 -0.06
N ASP A 499 -3.02 -21.47 -0.65
CA ASP A 499 -4.30 -20.79 -0.87
C ASP A 499 -5.11 -21.54 -1.94
N ALA A 500 -6.37 -21.85 -1.64
CA ALA A 500 -7.33 -22.40 -2.59
C ALA A 500 -8.72 -21.79 -2.34
N TRP A 501 -9.43 -21.52 -3.43
CA TRP A 501 -10.82 -21.02 -3.39
C TRP A 501 -11.85 -22.13 -3.62
N GLY A 502 -11.45 -23.22 -4.26
CA GLY A 502 -12.31 -24.35 -4.61
C GLY A 502 -11.81 -25.71 -4.12
N GLY A 503 -12.75 -26.64 -4.02
CA GLY A 503 -12.54 -28.02 -3.57
C GLY A 503 -12.57 -28.20 -2.05
N THR A 504 -12.53 -29.46 -1.61
CA THR A 504 -12.58 -29.85 -0.19
C THR A 504 -11.35 -29.33 0.54
N ASN A 505 -11.55 -28.77 1.75
CA ASN A 505 -10.51 -28.17 2.61
C ASN A 505 -9.84 -26.89 2.07
N ALA A 506 -10.41 -26.27 1.03
CA ALA A 506 -9.93 -25.00 0.50
C ALA A 506 -9.84 -23.92 1.60
N ARG A 507 -8.62 -23.43 1.86
CA ARG A 507 -8.34 -22.40 2.86
C ARG A 507 -7.52 -21.27 2.25
N ARG A 508 -7.54 -20.11 2.90
CA ARG A 508 -6.70 -18.96 2.56
C ARG A 508 -5.92 -18.56 3.82
N MET A 509 -4.64 -18.30 3.69
CA MET A 509 -3.82 -17.77 4.80
C MET A 509 -4.16 -16.30 5.05
N ASP A 510 -4.06 -15.87 6.30
CA ASP A 510 -4.19 -14.46 6.66
C ASP A 510 -3.07 -13.64 6.00
N LYS A 511 -3.40 -12.42 5.57
CA LYS A 511 -2.47 -11.53 4.86
C LYS A 511 -2.20 -10.27 5.69
N GLY A 512 -0.92 -9.90 5.76
CA GLY A 512 -0.48 -8.61 6.29
C GLY A 512 -0.44 -7.57 5.17
N PHE A 513 -0.77 -6.32 5.49
CA PHE A 513 -0.53 -5.19 4.62
C PHE A 513 0.50 -4.24 5.26
N PRO A 514 1.64 -3.98 4.60
CA PRO A 514 2.57 -2.95 5.04
C PRO A 514 1.97 -1.58 4.75
N ILE A 515 1.51 -0.88 5.78
CA ILE A 515 1.15 0.53 5.65
C ILE A 515 2.43 1.33 5.44
N ILE A 516 3.52 1.00 6.15
CA ILE A 516 4.89 1.49 5.98
C ILE A 516 5.84 0.33 6.28
N ARG A 517 6.85 0.14 5.41
CA ARG A 517 7.86 -0.89 5.64
C ARG A 517 9.28 -0.40 5.41
N TYR A 518 10.24 -1.11 5.98
CA TYR A 518 11.62 -0.66 6.07
C TYR A 518 12.27 -0.40 4.69
N ALA A 519 11.95 -1.17 3.66
CA ALA A 519 12.43 -0.90 2.30
C ALA A 519 12.01 0.49 1.78
N GLU A 520 10.82 0.98 2.16
CA GLU A 520 10.37 2.32 1.80
C GLU A 520 11.24 3.39 2.45
N ILE A 521 11.61 3.19 3.72
CA ILE A 521 12.48 4.12 4.44
C ILE A 521 13.87 4.16 3.79
N LEU A 522 14.44 3.00 3.44
CA LEU A 522 15.75 2.92 2.78
C LEU A 522 15.75 3.63 1.41
N LEU A 523 14.75 3.36 0.57
CA LEU A 523 14.65 3.99 -0.75
C LEU A 523 14.33 5.49 -0.64
N SER A 524 13.54 5.90 0.36
CA SER A 524 13.27 7.32 0.62
C SER A 524 14.52 8.07 1.06
N TYR A 525 15.36 7.45 1.91
CA TYR A 525 16.64 8.02 2.33
C TYR A 525 17.61 8.17 1.15
N ALA A 526 17.75 7.12 0.33
CA ALA A 526 18.58 7.15 -0.87
C ALA A 526 18.11 8.24 -1.86
N GLU A 527 16.80 8.35 -2.10
CA GLU A 527 16.21 9.38 -2.96
C GLU A 527 16.48 10.78 -2.44
N ALA A 528 16.28 10.99 -1.13
CA ALA A 528 16.47 12.28 -0.51
C ALA A 528 17.93 12.74 -0.56
N LEU A 529 18.89 11.85 -0.27
CA LEU A 529 20.32 12.18 -0.37
C LEU A 529 20.76 12.44 -1.81
N ASN A 530 20.22 11.69 -2.78
CA ASN A 530 20.61 11.85 -4.19
C ASN A 530 20.24 13.24 -4.74
N ASN A 531 19.19 13.86 -4.21
CA ASN A 531 18.69 15.18 -4.62
C ASN A 531 19.35 16.36 -3.89
N LEU A 532 20.33 16.12 -3.03
CA LEU A 532 21.11 17.20 -2.39
C LEU A 532 22.28 17.63 -3.28
N THR A 533 22.52 18.94 -3.37
CA THR A 533 23.70 19.53 -4.02
C THR A 533 24.59 20.28 -3.03
N SER A 534 24.05 20.66 -1.86
CA SER A 534 24.77 21.34 -0.80
C SER A 534 24.56 20.70 0.58
N ASN A 535 25.34 21.13 1.58
CA ASN A 535 25.24 20.64 2.95
C ASN A 535 24.15 21.40 3.70
N HIS A 536 23.31 20.67 4.44
CA HIS A 536 22.24 21.24 5.26
C HIS A 536 22.33 20.71 6.69
N THR A 537 22.26 21.61 7.67
CA THR A 537 22.11 21.23 9.08
C THR A 537 20.64 21.18 9.45
N ILE A 538 20.17 20.03 9.90
CA ILE A 538 18.80 19.77 10.32
C ILE A 538 18.77 19.43 11.80
N GLU A 539 17.90 20.11 12.54
CA GLU A 539 17.56 19.78 13.92
C GLU A 539 16.28 18.94 13.91
N MET A 540 16.34 17.71 14.40
CA MET A 540 15.16 16.84 14.49
C MET A 540 15.31 15.86 15.65
N GLY A 541 14.26 15.73 16.47
CA GLY A 541 14.28 14.84 17.64
C GLY A 541 15.34 15.20 18.69
N GLY A 542 15.70 16.49 18.79
CA GLY A 542 16.75 16.97 19.70
C GLY A 542 18.18 16.64 19.26
N GLN A 543 18.36 16.18 18.02
CA GLN A 543 19.65 15.90 17.42
C GLN A 543 19.91 16.83 16.23
N SER A 544 21.14 17.34 16.18
CA SER A 544 21.67 18.09 15.03
C SER A 544 22.37 17.13 14.09
N MET A 545 21.97 17.14 12.81
CA MET A 545 22.59 16.32 11.78
C MET A 545 22.93 17.14 10.54
N VAL A 546 24.10 16.88 9.97
CA VAL A 546 24.53 17.46 8.70
C VAL A 546 24.23 16.45 7.59
N LEU A 547 23.41 16.86 6.64
CA LEU A 547 22.98 16.06 5.49
C LEU A 547 23.60 16.64 4.22
N SER A 548 24.17 15.77 3.41
CA SER A 548 24.74 16.08 2.10
C SER A 548 24.61 14.86 1.21
N ARG A 549 24.75 15.04 -0.11
CA ARG A 549 24.79 13.90 -1.03
C ARG A 549 26.01 13.02 -0.76
N ASP A 550 25.79 11.87 -0.15
CA ASP A 550 26.82 10.88 0.17
C ASP A 550 26.55 9.57 -0.57
N MET A 551 27.43 9.24 -1.52
CA MET A 551 27.32 8.02 -2.32
C MET A 551 27.43 6.74 -1.48
N SER A 552 28.21 6.74 -0.41
CA SER A 552 28.34 5.56 0.46
C SER A 552 27.02 5.24 1.15
N GLU A 553 26.34 6.27 1.66
CA GLU A 553 25.05 6.13 2.32
C GLU A 553 23.93 5.75 1.32
N ILE A 554 23.94 6.33 0.12
CA ILE A 554 23.02 5.97 -0.96
C ILE A 554 23.21 4.50 -1.34
N ARG A 555 24.45 4.04 -1.58
CA ARG A 555 24.76 2.63 -1.88
C ARG A 555 24.31 1.71 -0.75
N LYS A 556 24.61 2.06 0.50
CA LYS A 556 24.24 1.25 1.65
C LYS A 556 22.72 1.06 1.76
N ALA A 557 21.94 2.11 1.53
CA ALA A 557 20.48 2.03 1.62
C ALA A 557 19.84 1.34 0.41
N PHE A 558 20.23 1.75 -0.80
CA PHE A 558 19.67 1.21 -2.05
C PHE A 558 20.06 -0.25 -2.28
N ASN A 559 21.35 -0.59 -2.12
CA ASN A 559 21.84 -1.92 -2.44
C ASN A 559 21.27 -2.98 -1.50
N GLN A 560 21.00 -2.67 -0.24
CA GLN A 560 20.34 -3.61 0.69
C GLN A 560 19.01 -4.14 0.14
N VAL A 561 18.19 -3.28 -0.49
CA VAL A 561 16.91 -3.71 -1.09
C VAL A 561 17.16 -4.68 -2.25
N ARG A 562 18.15 -4.38 -3.09
CA ARG A 562 18.50 -5.21 -4.26
C ARG A 562 19.17 -6.53 -3.86
N TYR A 563 20.09 -6.51 -2.90
CA TYR A 563 20.73 -7.71 -2.34
C TYR A 563 19.70 -8.65 -1.72
N ARG A 564 18.70 -8.12 -1.01
CA ARG A 564 17.59 -8.93 -0.48
C ARG A 564 16.85 -9.65 -1.59
N ALA A 565 16.67 -8.98 -2.74
CA ALA A 565 16.07 -9.54 -3.93
C ALA A 565 17.03 -10.41 -4.78
N GLY A 566 18.27 -10.63 -4.33
CA GLY A 566 19.26 -11.45 -5.03
C GLY A 566 19.91 -10.75 -6.24
N LEU A 567 19.87 -9.41 -6.29
CA LEU A 567 20.32 -8.61 -7.43
C LEU A 567 21.52 -7.74 -7.08
N PRO A 568 22.42 -7.47 -8.05
CA PRO A 568 23.49 -6.49 -7.86
C PRO A 568 22.92 -5.09 -7.67
N GLY A 569 23.58 -4.28 -6.85
CA GLY A 569 23.21 -2.90 -6.55
C GLY A 569 23.94 -1.88 -7.45
N ILE A 570 23.93 -0.62 -7.01
CA ILE A 570 24.70 0.46 -7.65
C ILE A 570 26.19 0.36 -7.32
N THR A 571 26.99 0.72 -8.31
CA THR A 571 28.46 0.62 -8.28
C THR A 571 29.10 1.79 -7.53
N GLY A 572 28.43 2.96 -7.52
CA GLY A 572 28.93 4.23 -6.99
C GLY A 572 29.54 5.15 -8.03
N THR A 573 29.52 4.77 -9.31
CA THR A 573 30.03 5.60 -10.44
C THR A 573 28.93 6.34 -11.19
N GLU A 574 27.67 6.03 -10.89
CA GLU A 574 26.50 6.61 -11.50
C GLU A 574 26.30 8.08 -11.08
N ASP A 575 25.89 8.92 -12.02
CA ASP A 575 25.50 10.31 -11.72
C ASP A 575 24.12 10.38 -11.02
N ALA A 576 23.74 11.58 -10.58
CA ALA A 576 22.50 11.77 -9.85
C ALA A 576 21.26 11.41 -10.66
N SER A 577 21.25 11.69 -11.97
CA SER A 577 20.12 11.37 -12.85
C SER A 577 19.97 9.86 -13.04
N ARG A 578 21.07 9.13 -13.21
CA ARG A 578 21.04 7.67 -13.33
C ARG A 578 20.61 7.00 -12.02
N ILE A 579 21.06 7.49 -10.87
CA ILE A 579 20.61 6.99 -9.57
C ILE A 579 19.12 7.26 -9.36
N GLN A 580 18.63 8.45 -9.73
CA GLN A 580 17.21 8.77 -9.64
C GLN A 580 16.38 7.78 -10.47
N GLN A 581 16.78 7.51 -11.72
CA GLN A 581 16.10 6.51 -12.55
C GLN A 581 16.12 5.11 -11.93
N LEU A 582 17.26 4.69 -11.37
CA LEU A 582 17.37 3.39 -10.68
C LEU A 582 16.46 3.32 -9.45
N ILE A 583 16.30 4.41 -8.71
CA ILE A 583 15.36 4.50 -7.59
C ILE A 583 13.92 4.40 -8.09
N GLU A 584 13.56 5.10 -9.17
CA GLU A 584 12.22 5.02 -9.76
C GLU A 584 11.89 3.61 -10.24
N ASP A 585 12.82 2.95 -10.92
CA ASP A 585 12.70 1.56 -11.38
C ASP A 585 12.57 0.60 -10.20
N GLU A 586 13.41 0.73 -9.17
CA GLU A 586 13.39 -0.13 -8.00
C GLU A 586 12.09 0.03 -7.20
N ARG A 587 11.61 1.27 -7.03
CA ARG A 587 10.33 1.54 -6.36
C ARG A 587 9.14 0.97 -7.12
N PHE A 588 9.17 0.99 -8.46
CA PHE A 588 8.10 0.43 -9.29
C PHE A 588 7.95 -1.08 -9.09
N ILE A 589 9.06 -1.80 -8.94
CA ILE A 589 9.06 -3.25 -8.73
C ILE A 589 8.82 -3.60 -7.26
N GLU A 590 9.56 -2.97 -6.37
CA GLU A 590 9.55 -3.28 -4.93
C GLU A 590 8.16 -3.04 -4.32
N PHE A 591 7.49 -1.95 -4.70
CA PHE A 591 6.18 -1.57 -4.16
C PHE A 591 4.98 -1.90 -5.07
N LEU A 592 5.16 -2.81 -6.04
CA LEU A 592 4.06 -3.25 -6.91
C LEU A 592 2.84 -3.68 -6.06
N PHE A 593 1.67 -3.10 -6.34
CA PHE A 593 0.43 -3.37 -5.60
C PHE A 593 0.46 -3.02 -4.09
N GLU A 594 1.30 -2.06 -3.67
CA GLU A 594 1.32 -1.50 -2.32
C GLU A 594 0.83 -0.03 -2.28
N ASN A 595 0.03 0.36 -3.28
CA ASN A 595 -0.56 1.69 -3.41
C ASN A 595 0.48 2.83 -3.35
N ARG A 596 1.67 2.62 -3.93
CA ARG A 596 2.74 3.64 -4.00
C ARG A 596 2.79 4.31 -5.37
N ARG A 597 2.65 3.53 -6.45
CA ARG A 597 2.80 4.01 -7.83
C ARG A 597 1.94 5.22 -8.16
N TYR A 598 0.70 5.25 -7.68
CA TYR A 598 -0.21 6.39 -7.87
C TYR A 598 0.40 7.71 -7.39
N TYR A 599 1.00 7.70 -6.19
CA TYR A 599 1.58 8.88 -5.57
C TYR A 599 2.99 9.16 -6.11
N ASP A 600 3.78 8.13 -6.42
CA ASP A 600 5.15 8.25 -6.91
C ASP A 600 5.21 8.97 -8.28
N VAL A 601 4.40 8.54 -9.27
CA VAL A 601 4.41 9.21 -10.60
C VAL A 601 3.91 10.66 -10.53
N ARG A 602 3.01 10.95 -9.59
CA ARG A 602 2.49 12.30 -9.36
C ARG A 602 3.55 13.19 -8.73
N ARG A 603 4.11 12.78 -7.58
CA ARG A 603 5.08 13.61 -6.85
C ARG A 603 6.35 13.90 -7.66
N TRP A 604 6.76 12.98 -8.54
CA TRP A 604 7.86 13.17 -9.49
C TRP A 604 7.52 14.09 -10.67
N GLY A 605 6.23 14.33 -10.95
CA GLY A 605 5.81 15.14 -12.09
C GLY A 605 5.80 14.40 -13.43
N ILE A 606 5.88 13.07 -13.43
CA ILE A 606 5.94 12.22 -14.63
C ILE A 606 4.61 11.52 -14.94
N TYR A 607 3.53 11.89 -14.23
CA TYR A 607 2.19 11.28 -14.37
C TYR A 607 1.70 11.26 -15.82
N GLU A 608 1.74 12.40 -16.53
CA GLU A 608 1.20 12.47 -17.89
C GLU A 608 2.04 11.65 -18.88
N GLU A 609 3.36 11.63 -18.71
CA GLU A 609 4.29 10.81 -19.51
C GLU A 609 4.00 9.31 -19.33
N VAL A 610 3.90 8.87 -18.07
CA VAL A 610 3.75 7.47 -17.71
C VAL A 610 2.38 6.92 -18.08
N GLU A 611 1.31 7.65 -17.77
CA GLU A 611 -0.07 7.16 -17.93
C GLU A 611 -0.62 7.32 -19.35
N SER A 612 0.03 8.14 -20.18
CA SER A 612 -0.31 8.28 -21.61
C SER A 612 0.21 7.11 -22.46
N VAL A 613 1.08 6.25 -21.92
CA VAL A 613 1.54 5.03 -22.59
C VAL A 613 0.39 4.00 -22.60
N PRO A 614 -0.07 3.52 -23.77
CA PRO A 614 -1.16 2.55 -23.83
C PRO A 614 -0.82 1.26 -23.08
N ILE A 615 -1.79 0.76 -22.32
CA ILE A 615 -1.69 -0.54 -21.64
C ILE A 615 -1.58 -1.65 -22.69
N ARG A 616 -0.56 -2.50 -22.53
CA ARG A 616 -0.30 -3.67 -23.38
C ARG A 616 -0.34 -4.97 -22.57
N GLY A 617 -0.51 -6.08 -23.28
CA GLY A 617 -0.46 -7.44 -22.76
C GLY A 617 -0.25 -8.46 -23.87
N MET A 618 -0.53 -9.73 -23.57
CA MET A 618 -0.54 -10.83 -24.53
C MET A 618 -1.84 -10.89 -25.33
N ASN A 619 -1.83 -11.58 -26.47
CA ASN A 619 -2.98 -11.73 -27.35
C ASN A 619 -3.96 -12.79 -26.83
N VAL A 620 -4.83 -12.37 -25.92
CA VAL A 620 -5.90 -13.20 -25.30
C VAL A 620 -7.01 -13.64 -26.28
N GLU A 621 -7.05 -13.07 -27.49
CA GLU A 621 -7.96 -13.51 -28.57
C GLU A 621 -7.37 -14.68 -29.39
N GLY A 622 -6.08 -14.95 -29.20
CA GLY A 622 -5.34 -15.94 -29.98
C GLY A 622 -5.28 -17.32 -29.32
N THR A 623 -5.11 -18.37 -30.14
CA THR A 623 -4.69 -19.70 -29.67
C THR A 623 -3.22 -19.67 -29.21
N LYS A 624 -2.72 -20.78 -28.65
CA LYS A 624 -1.37 -20.86 -28.07
C LYS A 624 -0.26 -20.34 -29.00
N GLU A 625 -0.39 -20.57 -30.31
CA GLU A 625 0.60 -20.20 -31.33
C GLU A 625 0.80 -18.68 -31.45
N VAL A 626 -0.27 -17.90 -31.22
CA VAL A 626 -0.27 -16.44 -31.39
C VAL A 626 -0.49 -15.68 -30.08
N PHE A 627 -0.84 -16.38 -28.99
CA PHE A 627 -1.07 -15.80 -27.66
C PHE A 627 0.09 -14.93 -27.19
N TYR A 628 1.33 -15.40 -27.39
CA TYR A 628 2.54 -14.71 -26.93
C TYR A 628 2.90 -13.46 -27.75
N THR A 629 2.02 -13.00 -28.64
CA THR A 629 2.17 -11.73 -29.35
C THR A 629 1.75 -10.58 -28.45
N ARG A 630 2.61 -9.57 -28.29
CA ARG A 630 2.30 -8.33 -27.57
C ARG A 630 1.23 -7.54 -28.33
N VAL A 631 0.14 -7.17 -27.66
CA VAL A 631 -0.96 -6.38 -28.23
C VAL A 631 -1.47 -5.34 -27.23
N ILE A 632 -2.22 -4.35 -27.73
CA ILE A 632 -3.14 -3.57 -26.88
C ILE A 632 -4.41 -4.41 -26.75
N PRO A 633 -4.85 -4.79 -25.53
CA PRO A 633 -6.06 -5.58 -25.38
C PRO A 633 -7.28 -4.92 -26.03
N ASN A 634 -8.13 -5.73 -26.68
CA ASN A 634 -9.27 -5.26 -27.45
C ASN A 634 -10.43 -4.79 -26.54
N THR A 635 -10.30 -3.61 -25.96
CA THR A 635 -11.34 -2.96 -25.17
C THR A 635 -11.29 -1.44 -25.32
N ALA A 636 -12.46 -0.83 -25.51
CA ALA A 636 -12.57 0.63 -25.61
C ALA A 636 -12.07 1.34 -24.33
N ARG A 637 -12.19 0.70 -23.16
CA ARG A 637 -11.80 1.29 -21.88
C ARG A 637 -10.31 1.62 -21.75
N ILE A 638 -9.43 0.93 -22.48
CA ILE A 638 -8.00 1.32 -22.51
C ILE A 638 -7.84 2.65 -23.23
N GLY A 639 -8.49 2.81 -24.39
CA GLY A 639 -8.47 4.07 -25.16
C GLY A 639 -9.27 5.21 -24.52
N SER A 640 -10.24 4.90 -23.66
CA SER A 640 -11.03 5.90 -22.92
C SER A 640 -10.40 6.35 -21.61
N ARG A 641 -9.23 5.84 -21.22
CA ARG A 641 -8.53 6.34 -20.02
C ARG A 641 -8.17 7.81 -20.21
N ILE A 642 -8.55 8.63 -19.24
CA ILE A 642 -8.23 10.04 -19.19
C ILE A 642 -6.88 10.24 -18.50
N VAL A 643 -6.02 11.02 -19.14
CA VAL A 643 -4.77 11.51 -18.57
C VAL A 643 -4.89 13.02 -18.47
N ASN A 644 -5.06 13.53 -17.25
CA ASN A 644 -5.32 14.95 -17.02
C ASN A 644 -4.84 15.37 -15.63
N LYS A 645 -4.22 16.55 -15.54
CA LYS A 645 -3.70 17.12 -14.29
C LYS A 645 -4.73 17.23 -13.16
N ARG A 646 -6.03 17.35 -13.47
CA ARG A 646 -7.10 17.34 -12.46
C ARG A 646 -7.11 16.05 -11.63
N LEU A 647 -6.66 14.94 -12.20
CA LEU A 647 -6.57 13.64 -11.55
C LEU A 647 -5.37 13.51 -10.60
N ASN A 648 -4.67 14.62 -10.30
CA ASN A 648 -3.67 14.63 -9.24
C ASN A 648 -4.32 14.34 -7.87
N TRP A 649 -5.47 14.94 -7.63
CA TRP A 649 -6.29 14.73 -6.43
C TRP A 649 -7.73 14.39 -6.79
N LEU A 650 -8.42 13.74 -5.86
CA LEU A 650 -9.87 13.60 -5.88
C LEU A 650 -10.54 14.98 -5.78
N PRO A 651 -11.76 15.16 -6.34
CA PRO A 651 -12.52 16.36 -6.07
C PRO A 651 -12.92 16.42 -4.59
N ILE A 652 -13.12 17.62 -4.06
CA ILE A 652 -13.86 17.79 -2.80
C ILE A 652 -15.35 17.57 -3.11
N PRO A 653 -16.12 16.88 -2.24
CA PRO A 653 -17.54 16.65 -2.48
C PRO A 653 -18.28 17.97 -2.75
N LEU A 654 -19.05 18.03 -3.84
CA LEU A 654 -19.66 19.27 -4.32
C LEU A 654 -20.60 19.92 -3.30
N ASN A 655 -21.26 19.11 -2.47
CA ASN A 655 -22.12 19.61 -1.41
C ASN A 655 -21.35 20.37 -0.32
N GLU A 656 -20.09 20.00 -0.04
CA GLU A 656 -19.24 20.70 0.92
C GLU A 656 -18.79 22.04 0.35
N VAL A 657 -18.33 22.06 -0.90
CA VAL A 657 -17.88 23.27 -1.61
C VAL A 657 -19.02 24.30 -1.70
N ARG A 658 -20.23 23.87 -2.06
CA ARG A 658 -21.40 24.76 -2.14
C ARG A 658 -21.89 25.28 -0.79
N LEU A 659 -21.55 24.58 0.30
CA LEU A 659 -21.97 24.95 1.65
C LEU A 659 -21.09 26.06 2.23
N LEU A 660 -19.79 26.04 1.91
CA LEU A 660 -18.77 26.89 2.51
C LEU A 660 -18.18 27.86 1.48
N PRO A 661 -18.51 29.16 1.52
CA PRO A 661 -18.04 30.15 0.55
C PRO A 661 -16.52 30.25 0.41
N SER A 662 -15.76 29.91 1.45
CA SER A 662 -14.30 29.96 1.47
C SER A 662 -13.62 28.64 1.06
N LEU A 663 -14.39 27.58 0.76
CA LEU A 663 -13.86 26.27 0.41
C LEU A 663 -13.61 26.13 -1.09
N ASP A 664 -12.39 26.42 -1.53
CA ASP A 664 -12.02 26.29 -2.95
C ASP A 664 -11.94 24.82 -3.40
N GLN A 665 -12.49 24.53 -4.58
CA GLN A 665 -12.32 23.24 -5.25
C GLN A 665 -10.88 23.01 -5.76
N ASN A 666 -10.51 21.74 -5.94
CA ASN A 666 -9.25 21.34 -6.59
C ASN A 666 -9.22 21.72 -8.09
N PRO A 667 -8.05 22.02 -8.67
CA PRO A 667 -7.95 22.48 -10.06
C PRO A 667 -8.56 21.51 -11.08
N GLY A 668 -9.41 22.03 -11.97
CA GLY A 668 -10.01 21.27 -13.07
C GLY A 668 -11.22 20.41 -12.70
N TRP A 669 -11.68 20.48 -11.45
CA TRP A 669 -12.95 19.88 -11.00
C TRP A 669 -14.09 20.89 -11.02
N GLU A 670 -15.31 20.37 -10.91
CA GLU A 670 -16.56 21.16 -10.90
C GLU A 670 -16.71 21.92 -9.57
N ASP A 671 -17.12 23.19 -9.68
CA ASP A 671 -17.38 24.14 -8.58
C ASP A 671 -18.89 24.42 -8.47
#